data_AF-I6S0W6-F1
#
_entry.id   AF-I6S0W6-F1
#
_cell.length_a   1.000
_cell.length_b   1.000
_cell.length_c   1.000
_cell.angle_alpha   90.00
_cell.angle_beta   90.00
_cell.angle_gamma   90.00
#
_symmetry.space_group_name_H-M   'P 1'
#
loop_
_entity.id
_entity.type
_entity.pdbx_description
1 polymer ?
#
loop_
_entity_poly.entity_id
_entity_poly.type
_entity_poly.pdbx_seq_one_letter_code
_entity_poly.pdbx_strand_id
1 'polypeptide(L)'
;MNGKTKRLKNSRYITGFDGIRSLAVVGVILYHLLPTSLKGGYLGVPIFFVVSGYLITDLLRQEWEQNGKINIWQFYVRRMKRLYPGLVFLLITASAYITLFQRGLLNNLRGTVVSSLLYVNNWWQIKNGLSYFDRFANESPFTHIWSLAVEGQNYLVWPILFVLLMVFVRKKKWIVYTVLGGSLISAILMMILFTPGGDPTRVYYGTDTRLFSIWLGSALAFIWPSTRLKKNIPKQAKRVLNLAGLISLIALILFFFLLDDHYSFVYYGGMLLVSLFCVVLVAVTAHPGASVNKWLANPVFSWIGKRSYGIYLYQFPVMIFYEAKVANIADHVLLHTLIEISLILIISELSYRYIERPLARFDYGQTIQVVKGWFTKPIISKQKPWVIPGILMVLIALVGFVTAPKNSVTADQKKLQAQIAESKRLAEESQKNEDNNSNTVDQAVLDKYGLTAKQGKKAQKLELTAFGDSVMLDAATDLKELYPKVVVDGDVGRQLYASEPYIEELKKQNLLKDTVLIGLGTNGAFSESQFDSIMSALGDRKVYWVNVRVPTKRWQNDVNALLAQMAKKYDNLTLIDWYDYSNSHNDWFYDDQVHPNPEGMKHYIHLVSETLLGKDKTKKTVSSESTQNDTNTNSGSVASSANGNGSTE
;
A
#
# COMPACT_ATOMS: atom_id res chain seq x y z
N MET A 1 -32.88 -28.89 -20.98
CA MET A 1 -33.58 -27.72 -21.57
C MET A 1 -32.55 -26.67 -21.97
N ASN A 2 -32.23 -26.61 -23.27
CA ASN A 2 -31.27 -25.65 -23.86
C ASN A 2 -31.90 -24.26 -23.98
N GLY A 3 -31.98 -23.53 -22.87
CA GLY A 3 -32.33 -22.12 -22.86
C GLY A 3 -31.15 -21.28 -23.37
N LYS A 4 -30.91 -21.25 -24.69
CA LYS A 4 -30.03 -20.24 -25.30
C LYS A 4 -30.65 -18.86 -25.02
N THR A 5 -30.25 -18.23 -23.92
CA THR A 5 -30.62 -16.85 -23.62
C THR A 5 -30.21 -15.97 -24.78
N LYS A 6 -31.19 -15.33 -25.43
CA LYS A 6 -30.95 -14.33 -26.48
C LYS A 6 -30.00 -13.27 -25.90
N ARG A 7 -28.82 -13.13 -26.49
CA ARG A 7 -27.91 -12.02 -26.22
C ARG A 7 -28.69 -10.71 -26.42
N LEU A 8 -28.50 -9.72 -25.54
CA LEU A 8 -29.20 -8.44 -25.61
C LEU A 8 -29.15 -7.92 -27.06
N LYS A 9 -30.31 -7.70 -27.69
CA LYS A 9 -30.38 -7.34 -29.12
C LYS A 9 -29.56 -6.07 -29.43
N ASN A 10 -29.48 -5.14 -28.48
CA ASN A 10 -28.79 -3.87 -28.60
C ASN A 10 -27.85 -3.66 -27.39
N SER A 11 -26.62 -4.21 -27.40
CA SER A 11 -25.59 -3.85 -26.41
C SER A 11 -24.53 -2.97 -27.06
N ARG A 12 -24.33 -1.74 -26.56
CA ARG A 12 -23.28 -0.83 -27.04
C ARG A 12 -22.03 -0.95 -26.16
N TYR A 13 -20.88 -1.30 -26.75
CA TYR A 13 -19.59 -1.23 -26.05
C TYR A 13 -19.11 0.22 -26.01
N ILE A 14 -18.91 0.76 -24.81
CA ILE A 14 -18.45 2.15 -24.59
C ILE A 14 -16.94 2.10 -24.36
N THR A 15 -16.16 2.38 -25.41
CA THR A 15 -14.70 2.26 -25.41
C THR A 15 -14.02 3.15 -24.37
N GLY A 16 -14.57 4.32 -24.07
CA GLY A 16 -14.02 5.27 -23.10
C GLY A 16 -13.99 4.73 -21.66
N PHE A 17 -14.80 3.71 -21.34
CA PHE A 17 -14.69 3.05 -20.03
C PHE A 17 -13.39 2.26 -19.86
N ASP A 18 -12.75 1.81 -20.94
CA ASP A 18 -11.40 1.26 -20.85
C ASP A 18 -10.39 2.37 -20.48
N GLY A 19 -10.56 3.59 -21.01
CA GLY A 19 -9.76 4.75 -20.63
C GLY A 19 -9.94 5.19 -19.18
N ILE A 20 -11.19 5.26 -18.68
CA ILE A 20 -11.44 5.56 -17.25
C ILE A 20 -10.75 4.52 -16.35
N ARG A 21 -10.87 3.23 -16.67
CA ARG A 21 -10.19 2.16 -15.91
C ARG A 21 -8.67 2.23 -16.00
N SER A 22 -8.14 2.68 -17.14
CA SER A 22 -6.70 2.85 -17.33
C SER A 22 -6.16 3.94 -16.41
N LEU A 23 -6.83 5.09 -16.36
CA LEU A 23 -6.47 6.17 -15.43
C LEU A 23 -6.53 5.69 -13.97
N ALA A 24 -7.59 4.97 -13.62
CA ALA A 24 -7.77 4.43 -12.27
C ALA A 24 -6.66 3.45 -11.86
N VAL A 25 -6.31 2.46 -12.72
CA VAL A 25 -5.27 1.47 -12.37
C VAL A 25 -3.88 2.11 -12.34
N VAL A 26 -3.58 3.04 -13.26
CA VAL A 26 -2.30 3.76 -13.28
C VAL A 26 -2.14 4.61 -12.02
N GLY A 27 -3.19 5.33 -11.61
CA GLY A 27 -3.20 6.06 -10.34
C GLY A 27 -2.90 5.16 -9.15
N VAL A 28 -3.56 4.00 -9.05
CA VAL A 28 -3.32 3.05 -7.95
C VAL A 28 -1.89 2.50 -7.96
N ILE A 29 -1.35 2.10 -9.12
CA ILE A 29 0.03 1.59 -9.20
C ILE A 29 1.02 2.66 -8.75
N LEU A 30 0.90 3.87 -9.29
CA LEU A 30 1.84 4.95 -9.00
C LEU A 30 1.72 5.49 -7.58
N TYR A 31 0.56 5.40 -6.94
CA TYR A 31 0.44 5.70 -5.51
C TYR A 31 1.30 4.76 -4.65
N HIS A 32 1.44 3.49 -5.03
CA HIS A 32 2.31 2.55 -4.29
C HIS A 32 3.79 2.71 -4.67
N LEU A 33 4.10 2.93 -5.96
CA LEU A 33 5.48 3.03 -6.42
C LEU A 33 6.11 4.42 -6.20
N LEU A 34 5.31 5.49 -6.18
CA LEU A 34 5.75 6.88 -6.06
C LEU A 34 4.85 7.64 -5.08
N PRO A 35 4.78 7.21 -3.79
CA PRO A 35 3.84 7.75 -2.81
C PRO A 35 4.06 9.25 -2.53
N THR A 36 5.28 9.76 -2.67
CA THR A 36 5.58 11.19 -2.50
C THR A 36 5.06 12.05 -3.65
N SER A 37 4.87 11.47 -4.84
CA SER A 37 4.43 12.16 -6.06
C SER A 37 2.93 12.03 -6.32
N LEU A 38 2.37 10.81 -6.23
CA LEU A 38 0.96 10.54 -6.51
C LEU A 38 0.19 10.14 -5.25
N LYS A 39 0.19 11.05 -4.27
CA LYS A 39 -0.42 10.90 -2.93
C LYS A 39 -1.89 10.49 -2.96
N GLY A 40 -2.64 10.92 -3.98
CA GLY A 40 -4.06 10.63 -4.15
C GLY A 40 -4.39 9.49 -5.11
N GLY A 41 -3.41 8.74 -5.61
CA GLY A 41 -3.68 7.69 -6.60
C GLY A 41 -4.56 6.53 -6.09
N TYR A 42 -4.67 6.35 -4.76
CA TYR A 42 -5.65 5.45 -4.14
C TYR A 42 -7.11 5.77 -4.52
N LEU A 43 -7.40 7.02 -4.92
CA LEU A 43 -8.70 7.47 -5.42
C LEU A 43 -9.09 6.83 -6.77
N GLY A 44 -8.19 6.07 -7.40
CA GLY A 44 -8.54 5.18 -8.50
C GLY A 44 -9.57 4.10 -8.10
N VAL A 45 -9.61 3.68 -6.82
CA VAL A 45 -10.57 2.67 -6.34
C VAL A 45 -12.03 3.18 -6.42
N PRO A 46 -12.38 4.38 -5.92
CA PRO A 46 -13.69 5.00 -6.17
C PRO A 46 -14.10 5.04 -7.66
N ILE A 47 -13.16 5.30 -8.58
CA ILE A 47 -13.45 5.28 -10.02
C ILE A 47 -13.91 3.88 -10.46
N PHE A 48 -13.19 2.83 -10.03
CA PHE A 48 -13.61 1.44 -10.30
C PHE A 48 -15.00 1.16 -9.74
N PHE A 49 -15.25 1.52 -8.48
CA PHE A 49 -16.53 1.31 -7.81
C PHE A 49 -17.70 1.97 -8.55
N VAL A 50 -17.57 3.23 -8.95
CA VAL A 50 -18.62 3.95 -9.70
C VAL A 50 -18.86 3.31 -11.08
N VAL A 51 -17.78 2.99 -11.82
CA VAL A 51 -17.88 2.31 -13.13
C VAL A 51 -18.56 0.93 -12.99
N SER A 52 -18.21 0.19 -11.95
CA SER A 52 -18.75 -1.13 -11.61
C SER A 52 -20.25 -1.06 -11.32
N GLY A 53 -20.66 -0.14 -10.44
CA GLY A 53 -22.07 0.12 -10.13
C GLY A 53 -22.90 0.49 -11.35
N TYR A 54 -22.39 1.41 -12.19
CA TYR A 54 -23.07 1.82 -13.42
C TYR A 54 -23.25 0.66 -14.41
N LEU A 55 -22.18 -0.06 -14.71
CA LEU A 55 -22.20 -1.10 -15.74
C LEU A 55 -23.02 -2.33 -15.35
N ILE A 56 -22.95 -2.75 -14.09
CA ILE A 56 -23.75 -3.88 -13.61
C ILE A 56 -25.22 -3.50 -13.60
N THR A 57 -25.57 -2.34 -13.07
CA THR A 57 -26.96 -1.89 -12.99
C THR A 57 -27.56 -1.66 -14.36
N ASP A 58 -26.83 -1.04 -15.28
CA ASP A 58 -27.32 -0.84 -16.65
C ASP A 58 -27.49 -2.17 -17.39
N LEU A 59 -26.63 -3.17 -17.15
CA LEU A 59 -26.79 -4.53 -17.70
C LEU A 59 -28.05 -5.21 -17.17
N LEU A 60 -28.29 -5.17 -15.85
CA LEU A 60 -29.48 -5.77 -15.23
C LEU A 60 -30.77 -5.08 -15.70
N ARG A 61 -30.75 -3.74 -15.80
CA ARG A 61 -31.85 -2.94 -16.33
C ARG A 61 -32.16 -3.30 -17.78
N GLN A 62 -31.16 -3.47 -18.63
CA GLN A 62 -31.35 -3.89 -20.02
C GLN A 62 -31.95 -5.31 -20.10
N GLU A 63 -31.49 -6.25 -19.27
CA GLU A 63 -32.03 -7.61 -19.21
C GLU A 63 -33.50 -7.61 -18.76
N TRP A 64 -33.82 -6.83 -17.72
CA TRP A 64 -35.19 -6.65 -17.24
C TRP A 64 -36.11 -6.02 -18.29
N GLU A 65 -35.69 -4.94 -18.94
CA GLU A 65 -36.50 -4.26 -19.97
C GLU A 65 -36.77 -5.15 -21.19
N GLN A 66 -35.84 -6.04 -21.54
CA GLN A 66 -35.98 -6.92 -22.72
C GLN A 66 -36.75 -8.21 -22.41
N ASN A 67 -36.62 -8.76 -21.21
CA ASN A 67 -37.11 -10.09 -20.88
C ASN A 67 -38.19 -10.12 -19.79
N GLY A 68 -38.43 -9.02 -19.09
CA GLY A 68 -39.33 -8.94 -17.93
C GLY A 68 -38.83 -9.67 -16.68
N LYS A 69 -37.65 -10.30 -16.74
CA LYS A 69 -37.01 -11.04 -15.65
C LYS A 69 -35.49 -11.03 -15.82
N ILE A 70 -34.77 -11.23 -14.72
CA ILE A 70 -33.31 -11.37 -14.70
C ILE A 70 -32.95 -12.80 -14.37
N ASN A 71 -32.02 -13.39 -15.12
CA ASN A 71 -31.40 -14.67 -14.76
C ASN A 71 -30.21 -14.43 -13.83
N ILE A 72 -30.49 -14.36 -12.52
CA ILE A 72 -29.49 -14.10 -11.47
C ILE A 72 -28.39 -15.18 -11.48
N TRP A 73 -28.75 -16.45 -11.63
CA TRP A 73 -27.76 -17.54 -11.68
C TRP A 73 -26.79 -17.36 -12.83
N GLN A 74 -27.29 -17.08 -14.04
CA GLN A 74 -26.45 -16.84 -15.20
C GLN A 74 -25.60 -15.57 -15.04
N PHE A 75 -26.11 -14.55 -14.34
CA PHE A 75 -25.31 -13.38 -13.98
C PHE A 75 -24.10 -13.79 -13.13
N TYR A 76 -24.31 -14.55 -12.06
CA TYR A 76 -23.22 -15.05 -11.20
C TYR A 76 -22.23 -15.90 -11.98
N VAL A 77 -22.71 -16.88 -12.78
CA VAL A 77 -21.83 -17.72 -13.61
C VAL A 77 -20.94 -16.86 -14.52
N ARG A 78 -21.49 -15.83 -15.18
CA ARG A 78 -20.69 -14.92 -16.03
C ARG A 78 -19.66 -14.12 -15.23
N ARG A 79 -19.98 -13.70 -14.01
CA ARG A 79 -19.04 -12.97 -13.13
C ARG A 79 -17.94 -13.90 -12.63
N MET A 80 -18.28 -15.09 -12.15
CA MET A 80 -17.35 -16.11 -11.69
C MET A 80 -16.36 -16.48 -12.81
N LYS A 81 -16.85 -16.81 -14.00
CA LYS A 81 -15.99 -17.10 -15.16
C LYS A 81 -15.06 -15.95 -15.54
N ARG A 82 -15.45 -14.70 -15.25
CA ARG A 82 -14.64 -13.52 -15.57
C ARG A 82 -13.56 -13.24 -14.51
N LEU A 83 -13.89 -13.39 -13.23
CA LEU A 83 -13.04 -12.90 -12.13
C LEU A 83 -12.23 -14.02 -11.47
N TYR A 84 -12.86 -15.16 -11.15
CA TYR A 84 -12.21 -16.22 -10.37
C TYR A 84 -10.98 -16.84 -11.04
N PRO A 85 -10.91 -17.04 -12.37
CA PRO A 85 -9.72 -17.61 -12.97
C PRO A 85 -8.42 -16.85 -12.63
N GLY A 86 -8.44 -15.52 -12.76
CA GLY A 86 -7.29 -14.68 -12.42
C GLY A 86 -7.00 -14.67 -10.93
N LEU A 87 -8.04 -14.52 -10.09
CA LEU A 87 -7.91 -14.54 -8.64
C LEU A 87 -7.32 -15.85 -8.11
N VAL A 88 -7.87 -17.00 -8.52
CA VAL A 88 -7.41 -18.33 -8.07
C VAL A 88 -5.99 -18.58 -8.55
N PHE A 89 -5.68 -18.22 -9.79
CA PHE A 89 -4.32 -18.37 -10.31
C PHE A 89 -3.32 -17.54 -9.52
N LEU A 90 -3.63 -16.27 -9.24
CA LEU A 90 -2.82 -15.42 -8.37
C LEU A 90 -2.62 -16.04 -6.98
N LEU A 91 -3.70 -16.46 -6.33
CA LEU A 91 -3.61 -17.01 -4.97
C LEU A 91 -2.73 -18.26 -4.93
N ILE A 92 -2.83 -19.15 -5.92
CA ILE A 92 -2.00 -20.35 -6.01
C ILE A 92 -0.53 -19.97 -6.26
N THR A 93 -0.24 -19.14 -7.27
CA THR A 93 1.14 -18.81 -7.65
C THR A 93 1.85 -18.03 -6.55
N ALA A 94 1.19 -17.03 -5.97
CA ALA A 94 1.73 -16.25 -4.86
C ALA A 94 1.92 -17.11 -3.59
N SER A 95 0.96 -17.98 -3.25
CA SER A 95 1.12 -18.90 -2.11
C SER A 95 2.28 -19.88 -2.32
N ALA A 96 2.44 -20.41 -3.54
CA ALA A 96 3.56 -21.28 -3.86
C ALA A 96 4.91 -20.53 -3.71
N TYR A 97 4.98 -19.30 -4.23
CA TYR A 97 6.16 -18.46 -4.10
C TYR A 97 6.51 -18.17 -2.63
N ILE A 98 5.52 -17.79 -1.82
CA ILE A 98 5.66 -17.57 -0.37
C ILE A 98 6.23 -18.81 0.31
N THR A 99 5.68 -19.98 -0.01
CA THR A 99 6.10 -21.27 0.59
C THR A 99 7.56 -21.60 0.33
N LEU A 100 8.04 -21.32 -0.89
CA LEU A 100 9.40 -21.64 -1.31
C LEU A 100 10.42 -20.59 -0.88
N PHE A 101 10.08 -19.30 -1.05
CA PHE A 101 11.07 -18.23 -1.08
C PHE A 101 10.85 -17.12 -0.03
N GLN A 102 9.67 -17.04 0.58
CA GLN A 102 9.30 -15.97 1.52
C GLN A 102 8.50 -16.51 2.71
N ARG A 103 9.06 -17.47 3.45
CA ARG A 103 8.35 -18.16 4.54
C ARG A 103 7.87 -17.22 5.66
N GLY A 104 8.49 -16.06 5.84
CA GLY A 104 8.02 -15.02 6.77
C GLY A 104 6.59 -14.55 6.48
N LEU A 105 6.17 -14.58 5.20
CA LEU A 105 4.83 -14.19 4.75
C LEU A 105 3.81 -15.34 4.82
N LEU A 106 4.17 -16.52 5.35
CA LEU A 106 3.23 -17.63 5.55
C LEU A 106 2.21 -17.36 6.66
N ASN A 107 2.54 -16.46 7.59
CA ASN A 107 1.68 -16.15 8.72
C ASN A 107 0.31 -15.66 8.22
N ASN A 108 -0.76 -16.26 8.74
CA ASN A 108 -2.14 -15.95 8.37
C ASN A 108 -2.53 -16.17 6.89
N LEU A 109 -1.65 -16.78 6.07
CA LEU A 109 -1.90 -17.06 4.65
C LEU A 109 -3.24 -17.76 4.41
N ARG A 110 -3.58 -18.74 5.26
CA ARG A 110 -4.84 -19.48 5.20
C ARG A 110 -6.06 -18.56 5.30
N GLY A 111 -6.05 -17.65 6.28
CA GLY A 111 -7.12 -16.69 6.50
C GLY A 111 -7.25 -15.74 5.31
N THR A 112 -6.13 -15.26 4.79
CA THR A 112 -6.07 -14.38 3.62
C THR A 112 -6.61 -15.05 2.36
N VAL A 113 -6.21 -16.28 2.06
CA VAL A 113 -6.64 -17.03 0.87
C VAL A 113 -8.14 -17.35 0.97
N VAL A 114 -8.61 -17.90 2.09
CA VAL A 114 -10.03 -18.26 2.26
C VAL A 114 -10.91 -17.02 2.22
N SER A 115 -10.54 -15.96 2.94
CA SER A 115 -11.33 -14.72 2.95
C SER A 115 -11.36 -14.03 1.58
N SER A 116 -10.27 -14.12 0.80
CA SER A 116 -10.21 -13.64 -0.58
C SER A 116 -11.13 -14.41 -1.51
N LEU A 117 -11.12 -15.75 -1.43
CA LEU A 117 -12.01 -16.62 -2.22
C LEU A 117 -13.49 -16.41 -1.88
N LEU A 118 -13.80 -16.07 -0.64
CA LEU A 118 -15.18 -15.82 -0.19
C LEU A 118 -15.61 -14.36 -0.37
N TYR A 119 -14.75 -13.48 -0.89
CA TYR A 119 -14.97 -12.03 -0.95
C TYR A 119 -15.33 -11.39 0.40
N VAL A 120 -14.71 -11.84 1.49
CA VAL A 120 -14.83 -11.25 2.84
C VAL A 120 -13.47 -10.78 3.38
N ASN A 121 -12.47 -10.66 2.50
CA ASN A 121 -11.11 -10.30 2.85
C ASN A 121 -11.01 -8.92 3.53
N ASN A 122 -11.80 -7.94 3.12
CA ASN A 122 -11.84 -6.63 3.77
C ASN A 122 -12.22 -6.73 5.26
N TRP A 123 -13.25 -7.51 5.61
CA TRP A 123 -13.66 -7.72 7.01
C TRP A 123 -12.67 -8.55 7.80
N TRP A 124 -12.04 -9.53 7.15
CA TRP A 124 -10.98 -10.31 7.76
C TRP A 124 -9.77 -9.43 8.10
N GLN A 125 -9.35 -8.53 7.20
CA GLN A 125 -8.24 -7.60 7.47
C GLN A 125 -8.58 -6.63 8.61
N ILE A 126 -9.78 -6.03 8.61
CA ILE A 126 -10.26 -5.18 9.72
C ILE A 126 -10.15 -5.91 11.07
N LYS A 127 -10.56 -7.19 11.13
CA LYS A 127 -10.57 -7.96 12.38
C LYS A 127 -9.16 -8.35 12.87
N ASN A 128 -8.22 -8.58 11.96
CA ASN A 128 -6.88 -9.06 12.31
C ASN A 128 -5.86 -7.93 12.49
N GLY A 129 -6.31 -6.66 12.54
CA GLY A 129 -5.46 -5.52 12.92
C GLY A 129 -4.36 -5.20 11.91
N LEU A 130 -4.51 -5.59 10.65
CA LEU A 130 -3.62 -5.17 9.58
C LEU A 130 -4.04 -3.76 9.17
N SER A 131 -3.47 -2.75 9.86
CA SER A 131 -3.69 -1.36 9.47
C SER A 131 -3.26 -1.18 8.01
N TYR A 132 -4.15 -0.65 7.19
CA TYR A 132 -3.89 -0.48 5.77
C TYR A 132 -2.76 0.51 5.50
N PHE A 133 -2.51 1.44 6.42
CA PHE A 133 -1.53 2.50 6.29
C PHE A 133 -0.31 2.33 7.21
N ASP A 134 -0.37 1.51 8.26
CA ASP A 134 0.80 1.17 9.09
C ASP A 134 1.54 -0.05 8.50
N ARG A 135 2.32 0.18 7.44
CA ARG A 135 2.96 -0.90 6.65
C ARG A 135 4.45 -1.04 6.93
N PHE A 136 4.80 -1.59 8.09
CA PHE A 136 6.20 -1.84 8.43
C PHE A 136 6.44 -3.30 8.83
N ALA A 137 7.48 -3.89 8.24
CA ALA A 137 7.99 -5.24 8.35
C ALA A 137 7.27 -6.41 7.62
N ASN A 138 5.94 -6.48 7.48
CA ASN A 138 5.29 -7.68 6.89
C ASN A 138 3.99 -7.40 6.12
N GLU A 139 4.05 -6.56 5.10
CA GLU A 139 2.88 -6.33 4.26
C GLU A 139 2.50 -7.60 3.48
N SER A 140 1.23 -8.00 3.63
CA SER A 140 0.67 -9.13 2.88
C SER A 140 0.65 -8.80 1.38
N PRO A 141 1.11 -9.71 0.49
CA PRO A 141 1.01 -9.50 -0.96
C PRO A 141 -0.45 -9.52 -1.47
N PHE A 142 -1.41 -9.71 -0.57
CA PHE A 142 -2.84 -9.80 -0.87
C PHE A 142 -3.66 -8.65 -0.29
N THR A 143 -3.02 -7.64 0.33
CA THR A 143 -3.69 -6.53 1.02
C THR A 143 -4.76 -5.87 0.14
N HIS A 144 -4.43 -5.52 -1.11
CA HIS A 144 -5.32 -4.86 -2.07
C HIS A 144 -6.61 -5.63 -2.44
N ILE A 145 -6.69 -6.93 -2.14
CA ILE A 145 -7.87 -7.75 -2.44
C ILE A 145 -9.11 -7.28 -1.63
N TRP A 146 -8.93 -6.47 -0.58
CA TRP A 146 -10.03 -5.86 0.17
C TRP A 146 -11.04 -5.16 -0.75
N SER A 147 -10.59 -4.45 -1.78
CA SER A 147 -11.49 -3.69 -2.66
C SER A 147 -12.29 -4.61 -3.58
N LEU A 148 -11.68 -5.72 -4.02
CA LEU A 148 -12.34 -6.76 -4.80
C LEU A 148 -13.38 -7.51 -3.96
N ALA A 149 -13.14 -7.65 -2.65
CA ALA A 149 -14.13 -8.19 -1.72
C ALA A 149 -15.37 -7.28 -1.63
N VAL A 150 -15.17 -5.96 -1.52
CA VAL A 150 -16.28 -4.98 -1.54
C VAL A 150 -17.07 -5.06 -2.85
N GLU A 151 -16.40 -5.11 -4.01
CA GLU A 151 -17.09 -5.31 -5.30
C GLU A 151 -17.79 -6.66 -5.40
N GLY A 152 -17.15 -7.74 -4.94
CA GLY A 152 -17.68 -9.09 -4.95
C GLY A 152 -18.96 -9.24 -4.10
N GLN A 153 -18.97 -8.62 -2.92
CA GLN A 153 -20.16 -8.54 -2.07
C GLN A 153 -21.30 -7.80 -2.79
N ASN A 154 -21.01 -6.67 -3.44
CA ASN A 154 -22.01 -5.98 -4.24
C ASN A 154 -22.49 -6.83 -5.44
N TYR A 155 -21.61 -7.57 -6.10
CA TYR A 155 -22.02 -8.48 -7.18
C TYR A 155 -22.95 -9.59 -6.69
N LEU A 156 -22.78 -10.06 -5.46
CA LEU A 156 -23.68 -11.03 -4.84
C LEU A 156 -25.04 -10.40 -4.49
N VAL A 157 -25.05 -9.29 -3.77
CA VAL A 157 -26.26 -8.69 -3.20
C VAL A 157 -27.09 -7.91 -4.23
N TRP A 158 -26.43 -7.14 -5.10
CA TRP A 158 -27.09 -6.17 -5.96
C TRP A 158 -28.12 -6.75 -6.93
N PRO A 159 -27.89 -7.89 -7.63
CA PRO A 159 -28.91 -8.45 -8.53
C PRO A 159 -30.21 -8.84 -7.82
N ILE A 160 -30.11 -9.34 -6.58
CA ILE A 160 -31.27 -9.68 -5.76
C ILE A 160 -31.99 -8.40 -5.35
N LEU A 161 -31.25 -7.43 -4.79
CA LEU A 161 -31.81 -6.13 -4.40
C LEU A 161 -32.44 -5.40 -5.59
N PHE A 162 -31.82 -5.44 -6.77
CA PHE A 162 -32.35 -4.87 -7.99
C PHE A 162 -33.71 -5.48 -8.35
N VAL A 163 -33.84 -6.81 -8.31
CA VAL A 163 -35.12 -7.48 -8.58
C VAL A 163 -36.17 -7.09 -7.54
N LEU A 164 -35.83 -7.08 -6.25
CA LEU A 164 -36.73 -6.65 -5.18
C LEU A 164 -37.21 -5.21 -5.42
N LEU A 165 -36.31 -4.28 -5.74
CA LEU A 165 -36.65 -2.89 -6.05
C LEU A 165 -37.57 -2.80 -7.27
N MET A 166 -37.29 -3.55 -8.34
CA MET A 166 -38.12 -3.52 -9.55
C MET A 166 -39.51 -4.15 -9.37
N VAL A 167 -39.65 -5.12 -8.46
CA VAL A 167 -40.92 -5.79 -8.17
C VAL A 167 -41.77 -4.98 -7.19
N PHE A 168 -41.18 -4.49 -6.09
CA PHE A 168 -41.94 -3.86 -5.00
C PHE A 168 -42.07 -2.35 -5.15
N VAL A 169 -41.13 -1.67 -5.81
CA VAL A 169 -41.16 -0.21 -5.94
C VAL A 169 -41.78 0.20 -7.28
N ARG A 170 -43.05 0.59 -7.25
CA ARG A 170 -43.83 0.90 -8.46
C ARG A 170 -43.29 2.07 -9.28
N LYS A 171 -42.71 3.09 -8.65
CA LYS A 171 -42.21 4.29 -9.35
C LYS A 171 -40.69 4.31 -9.37
N LYS A 172 -40.09 4.41 -10.57
CA LYS A 172 -38.63 4.46 -10.78
C LYS A 172 -37.91 5.53 -9.95
N LYS A 173 -38.55 6.69 -9.73
CA LYS A 173 -37.96 7.76 -8.90
C LYS A 173 -37.68 7.32 -7.45
N TRP A 174 -38.53 6.47 -6.88
CA TRP A 174 -38.33 5.95 -5.53
C TRP A 174 -37.18 4.95 -5.48
N ILE A 175 -36.99 4.14 -6.52
CA ILE A 175 -35.78 3.29 -6.64
C ILE A 175 -34.53 4.16 -6.60
N VAL A 176 -34.49 5.23 -7.40
CA VAL A 176 -33.35 6.17 -7.43
C VAL A 176 -33.13 6.79 -6.05
N TYR A 177 -34.19 7.28 -5.39
CA TYR A 177 -34.08 7.89 -4.06
C TYR A 177 -33.64 6.90 -3.00
N THR A 178 -34.08 5.65 -3.04
CA THR A 178 -33.61 4.60 -2.11
C THR A 178 -32.11 4.34 -2.30
N VAL A 179 -31.63 4.22 -3.54
CA VAL A 179 -30.21 3.94 -3.83
C VAL A 179 -29.34 5.15 -3.48
N LEU A 180 -29.79 6.37 -3.78
CA LEU A 180 -29.09 7.61 -3.37
C LEU A 180 -29.11 7.79 -1.86
N GLY A 181 -30.24 7.52 -1.19
CA GLY A 181 -30.36 7.57 0.26
C GLY A 181 -29.42 6.58 0.95
N GLY A 182 -29.33 5.34 0.46
CA GLY A 182 -28.34 4.38 0.96
C GLY A 182 -26.90 4.79 0.69
N SER A 183 -26.62 5.44 -0.45
CA SER A 183 -25.30 6.03 -0.72
C SER A 183 -24.96 7.13 0.28
N LEU A 184 -25.92 8.00 0.59
CA LEU A 184 -25.73 9.07 1.56
C LEU A 184 -25.51 8.51 2.97
N ILE A 185 -26.29 7.51 3.39
CA ILE A 185 -26.11 6.83 4.68
C ILE A 185 -24.72 6.20 4.76
N SER A 186 -24.25 5.53 3.71
CA SER A 186 -22.90 4.95 3.66
C SER A 186 -21.79 6.00 3.81
N ALA A 187 -21.93 7.17 3.16
CA ALA A 187 -20.97 8.27 3.29
C ALA A 187 -21.02 8.93 4.69
N ILE A 188 -22.22 9.10 5.26
CA ILE A 188 -22.38 9.61 6.63
C ILE A 188 -21.77 8.62 7.64
N LEU A 189 -21.93 7.32 7.42
CA LEU A 189 -21.35 6.31 8.29
C LEU A 189 -19.81 6.37 8.29
N MET A 190 -19.18 6.59 7.12
CA MET A 190 -17.74 6.86 7.04
C MET A 190 -17.36 8.09 7.87
N MET A 191 -18.09 9.19 7.73
CA MET A 191 -17.86 10.42 8.47
C MET A 191 -17.97 10.23 9.98
N ILE A 192 -19.00 9.52 10.46
CA ILE A 192 -19.23 9.31 11.90
C ILE A 192 -18.20 8.36 12.52
N LEU A 193 -17.81 7.30 11.80
CA LEU A 193 -16.88 6.29 12.31
C LEU A 193 -15.41 6.68 12.18
N PHE A 194 -15.09 7.73 11.43
CA PHE A 194 -13.71 8.17 11.26
C PHE A 194 -13.24 8.96 12.49
N THR A 195 -12.09 8.57 13.03
CA THR A 195 -11.43 9.27 14.13
C THR A 195 -10.15 9.93 13.61
N PRO A 196 -10.06 11.27 13.59
CA PRO A 196 -8.85 11.98 13.20
C PRO A 196 -7.65 11.54 14.04
N GLY A 197 -6.52 11.29 13.39
CA GLY A 197 -5.28 10.84 14.05
C GLY A 197 -5.28 9.38 14.51
N GLY A 198 -6.39 8.64 14.35
CA GLY A 198 -6.46 7.19 14.57
C GLY A 198 -6.34 6.38 13.28
N ASP A 199 -6.28 5.05 13.40
CA ASP A 199 -6.23 4.12 12.26
C ASP A 199 -7.55 4.16 11.43
N PRO A 200 -7.51 4.60 10.17
CA PRO A 200 -8.69 4.69 9.31
C PRO A 200 -9.11 3.35 8.68
N THR A 201 -8.42 2.24 8.95
CA THR A 201 -8.63 0.93 8.30
C THR A 201 -10.09 0.48 8.31
N ARG A 202 -10.80 0.65 9.44
CA ARG A 202 -12.21 0.27 9.57
C ARG A 202 -13.11 0.99 8.57
N VAL A 203 -12.91 2.30 8.40
CA VAL A 203 -13.74 3.11 7.49
C VAL A 203 -13.25 3.00 6.04
N TYR A 204 -11.98 2.72 5.83
CA TYR A 204 -11.40 2.58 4.50
C TYR A 204 -11.77 1.23 3.83
N TYR A 205 -11.78 0.14 4.60
CA TYR A 205 -12.12 -1.21 4.12
C TYR A 205 -13.59 -1.59 4.26
N GLY A 206 -14.34 -0.90 5.12
CA GLY A 206 -15.74 -1.20 5.41
C GLY A 206 -16.61 -1.17 4.16
N THR A 207 -17.30 -2.27 3.86
CA THR A 207 -18.26 -2.28 2.74
C THR A 207 -19.36 -1.24 2.98
N ASP A 208 -19.82 -1.14 4.22
CA ASP A 208 -20.83 -0.19 4.70
C ASP A 208 -20.41 1.28 4.55
N THR A 209 -19.12 1.59 4.72
CA THR A 209 -18.56 2.94 4.59
C THR A 209 -18.09 3.27 3.17
N ARG A 210 -17.99 2.29 2.27
CA ARG A 210 -17.51 2.47 0.88
C ARG A 210 -18.58 2.26 -0.19
N LEU A 211 -19.74 1.71 0.19
CA LEU A 211 -20.83 1.36 -0.73
C LEU A 211 -21.33 2.55 -1.54
N PHE A 212 -21.23 3.77 -1.00
CA PHE A 212 -21.68 4.99 -1.65
C PHE A 212 -21.11 5.17 -3.06
N SER A 213 -19.83 4.87 -3.31
CA SER A 213 -19.25 5.01 -4.65
C SER A 213 -19.93 4.06 -5.65
N ILE A 214 -20.16 2.82 -5.25
CA ILE A 214 -20.81 1.80 -6.09
C ILE A 214 -22.28 2.17 -6.33
N TRP A 215 -22.99 2.57 -5.29
CA TRP A 215 -24.42 2.87 -5.38
C TRP A 215 -24.71 4.18 -6.09
N LEU A 216 -23.82 5.18 -6.03
CA LEU A 216 -23.90 6.36 -6.88
C LEU A 216 -23.82 6.01 -8.37
N GLY A 217 -22.89 5.12 -8.75
CA GLY A 217 -22.84 4.57 -10.12
C GLY A 217 -24.11 3.81 -10.50
N SER A 218 -24.67 3.06 -9.55
CA SER A 218 -25.90 2.29 -9.74
C SER A 218 -27.13 3.20 -9.91
N ALA A 219 -27.26 4.26 -9.11
CA ALA A 219 -28.28 5.28 -9.27
C ALA A 219 -28.16 5.99 -10.63
N LEU A 220 -26.93 6.31 -11.05
CA LEU A 220 -26.67 6.90 -12.36
C LEU A 220 -27.20 6.02 -13.51
N ALA A 221 -27.14 4.68 -13.41
CA ALA A 221 -27.67 3.81 -14.46
C ALA A 221 -29.20 3.87 -14.61
N PHE A 222 -29.93 4.23 -13.55
CA PHE A 222 -31.38 4.48 -13.62
C PHE A 222 -31.71 5.87 -14.18
N ILE A 223 -30.91 6.88 -13.83
CA ILE A 223 -31.10 8.27 -14.26
C ILE A 223 -30.62 8.48 -15.71
N TRP A 224 -29.49 7.87 -16.06
CA TRP A 224 -28.74 8.05 -17.30
C TRP A 224 -28.46 6.73 -18.04
N PRO A 225 -29.52 5.98 -18.41
CA PRO A 225 -29.41 4.64 -18.98
C PRO A 225 -28.79 4.66 -20.39
N SER A 226 -27.74 3.87 -20.61
CA SER A 226 -26.91 3.94 -21.83
C SER A 226 -27.69 3.72 -23.14
N THR A 227 -28.79 2.96 -23.08
CA THR A 227 -29.64 2.62 -24.22
C THR A 227 -30.68 3.69 -24.58
N ARG A 228 -30.92 4.69 -23.72
CA ARG A 228 -31.91 5.75 -23.98
C ARG A 228 -31.29 7.10 -24.35
N LEU A 229 -29.95 7.18 -24.39
CA LEU A 229 -29.24 8.41 -24.70
C LEU A 229 -29.17 8.66 -26.21
N LYS A 230 -29.51 9.88 -26.64
CA LYS A 230 -29.53 10.27 -28.05
C LYS A 230 -28.13 10.65 -28.52
N LYS A 231 -27.74 10.17 -29.71
CA LYS A 231 -26.46 10.53 -30.36
C LYS A 231 -26.44 12.00 -30.79
N ASN A 232 -27.54 12.46 -31.38
CA ASN A 232 -27.69 13.83 -31.85
C ASN A 232 -28.34 14.66 -30.74
N ILE A 233 -27.59 15.64 -30.22
CA ILE A 233 -28.01 16.56 -29.15
C ILE A 233 -27.73 18.02 -29.57
N PRO A 234 -28.44 19.01 -29.00
CA PRO A 234 -28.16 20.42 -29.26
C PRO A 234 -26.70 20.79 -28.97
N LYS A 235 -26.15 21.73 -29.74
CA LYS A 235 -24.75 22.19 -29.59
C LYS A 235 -24.45 22.65 -28.16
N GLN A 236 -25.38 23.35 -27.51
CA GLN A 236 -25.23 23.80 -26.13
C GLN A 236 -25.14 22.63 -25.15
N ALA A 237 -26.03 21.63 -25.25
CA ALA A 237 -25.98 20.44 -24.42
C ALA A 237 -24.66 19.67 -24.60
N LYS A 238 -24.17 19.55 -25.84
CA LYS A 238 -22.86 18.94 -26.13
C LYS A 238 -21.71 19.71 -25.47
N ARG A 239 -21.73 21.06 -25.52
CA ARG A 239 -20.73 21.91 -24.86
C ARG A 239 -20.75 21.71 -23.34
N VAL A 240 -21.93 21.73 -22.72
CA VAL A 240 -22.09 21.51 -21.27
C VAL A 240 -21.57 20.13 -20.86
N LEU A 241 -21.95 19.06 -21.57
CA LEU A 241 -21.46 17.71 -21.30
C LEU A 241 -19.93 17.63 -21.42
N ASN A 242 -19.36 18.17 -22.50
CA ASN A 242 -17.91 18.14 -22.70
C ASN A 242 -17.15 18.95 -21.64
N LEU A 243 -17.67 20.12 -21.24
CA LEU A 243 -17.08 20.94 -20.19
C LEU A 243 -17.16 20.24 -18.83
N ALA A 244 -18.32 19.68 -18.47
CA ALA A 244 -18.48 18.93 -17.22
C ALA A 244 -17.55 17.70 -17.18
N GLY A 245 -17.41 16.99 -18.30
CA GLY A 245 -16.49 15.86 -18.41
C GLY A 245 -15.02 16.27 -18.34
N LEU A 246 -14.63 17.38 -18.96
CA LEU A 246 -13.28 17.92 -18.87
C LEU A 246 -12.94 18.37 -17.45
N ILE A 247 -13.83 19.13 -16.80
CA ILE A 247 -13.68 19.56 -15.41
C ILE A 247 -13.53 18.34 -14.50
N SER A 248 -14.38 17.32 -14.68
CA SER A 248 -14.30 16.10 -13.87
C SER A 248 -13.00 15.33 -14.09
N LEU A 249 -12.53 15.23 -15.33
CA LEU A 249 -11.26 14.59 -15.64
C LEU A 249 -10.07 15.34 -15.01
N ILE A 250 -10.02 16.67 -15.18
CA ILE A 250 -8.96 17.51 -14.60
C ILE A 250 -9.01 17.43 -13.07
N ALA A 251 -10.19 17.55 -12.46
CA ALA A 251 -10.34 17.43 -11.01
C ALA A 251 -9.84 16.08 -10.49
N LEU A 252 -10.19 14.96 -11.14
CA LEU A 252 -9.71 13.63 -10.74
C LEU A 252 -8.19 13.49 -10.89
N ILE A 253 -7.60 14.04 -11.95
CA ILE A 253 -6.14 14.07 -12.13
C ILE A 253 -5.50 14.89 -11.02
N LEU A 254 -6.01 16.10 -10.74
CA LEU A 254 -5.49 16.94 -9.65
C LEU A 254 -5.60 16.26 -8.29
N PHE A 255 -6.71 15.57 -8.02
CA PHE A 255 -6.87 14.81 -6.79
C PHE A 255 -5.82 13.71 -6.64
N PHE A 256 -5.35 13.08 -7.71
CA PHE A 256 -4.24 12.11 -7.62
C PHE A 256 -2.92 12.70 -7.13
N PHE A 257 -2.70 14.01 -7.34
CA PHE A 257 -1.49 14.69 -6.88
C PHE A 257 -1.69 15.42 -5.54
N LEU A 258 -2.92 15.87 -5.26
CA LEU A 258 -3.19 16.82 -4.17
C LEU A 258 -3.95 16.21 -2.97
N LEU A 259 -4.77 15.19 -3.16
CA LEU A 259 -5.59 14.61 -2.08
C LEU A 259 -4.91 13.41 -1.46
N ASP A 260 -3.98 13.71 -0.57
CA ASP A 260 -3.33 12.76 0.31
C ASP A 260 -4.35 12.03 1.21
N ASP A 261 -4.16 10.73 1.42
CA ASP A 261 -5.00 9.82 2.20
C ASP A 261 -4.99 10.10 3.71
N HIS A 262 -4.06 10.92 4.19
CA HIS A 262 -3.97 11.32 5.58
C HIS A 262 -4.88 12.49 5.94
N TYR A 263 -5.40 13.22 4.94
CA TYR A 263 -6.30 14.34 5.21
C TYR A 263 -7.64 13.86 5.75
N SER A 264 -8.00 14.32 6.96
CA SER A 264 -9.33 14.09 7.55
C SER A 264 -10.48 14.47 6.61
N PHE A 265 -10.27 15.50 5.76
CA PHE A 265 -11.21 15.90 4.72
C PHE A 265 -11.64 14.73 3.82
N VAL A 266 -10.74 13.80 3.48
CA VAL A 266 -11.02 12.63 2.64
C VAL A 266 -12.14 11.80 3.25
N TYR A 267 -12.10 11.55 4.55
CA TYR A 267 -13.04 10.70 5.27
C TYR A 267 -14.33 11.46 5.68
N TYR A 268 -14.25 12.77 5.90
CA TYR A 268 -15.41 13.61 6.20
C TYR A 268 -16.20 14.10 4.97
N GLY A 269 -15.86 13.65 3.76
CA GLY A 269 -16.67 13.92 2.57
C GLY A 269 -15.89 14.08 1.27
N GLY A 270 -14.57 14.24 1.33
CA GLY A 270 -13.70 14.32 0.16
C GLY A 270 -13.84 13.09 -0.75
N MET A 271 -13.90 11.90 -0.16
CA MET A 271 -14.10 10.64 -0.89
C MET A 271 -15.48 10.58 -1.59
N LEU A 272 -16.53 11.16 -0.98
CA LEU A 272 -17.84 11.32 -1.59
C LEU A 272 -17.77 12.31 -2.75
N LEU A 273 -17.12 13.46 -2.57
CA LEU A 273 -16.91 14.46 -3.61
C LEU A 273 -16.17 13.87 -4.83
N VAL A 274 -15.09 13.13 -4.60
CA VAL A 274 -14.36 12.41 -5.65
C VAL A 274 -15.29 11.44 -6.39
N SER A 275 -16.13 10.70 -5.66
CA SER A 275 -17.10 9.77 -6.25
C SER A 275 -18.15 10.50 -7.10
N LEU A 276 -18.56 11.72 -6.74
CA LEU A 276 -19.46 12.54 -7.56
C LEU A 276 -18.79 12.99 -8.87
N PHE A 277 -17.52 13.40 -8.84
CA PHE A 277 -16.76 13.68 -10.07
C PHE A 277 -16.61 12.43 -10.95
N CYS A 278 -16.40 11.25 -10.34
CA CYS A 278 -16.40 9.98 -11.06
C CYS A 278 -17.75 9.71 -11.74
N VAL A 279 -18.87 9.97 -11.05
CA VAL A 279 -20.24 9.82 -11.60
C VAL A 279 -20.43 10.73 -12.81
N VAL A 280 -20.02 11.99 -12.73
CA VAL A 280 -20.10 12.92 -13.88
C VAL A 280 -19.24 12.43 -15.04
N LEU A 281 -18.00 12.01 -14.79
CA LEU A 281 -17.12 11.49 -15.84
C LEU A 281 -17.71 10.24 -16.51
N VAL A 282 -18.26 9.31 -15.73
CA VAL A 282 -18.95 8.10 -16.23
C VAL A 282 -20.19 8.48 -17.04
N ALA A 283 -21.02 9.41 -16.56
CA ALA A 283 -22.23 9.86 -17.25
C ALA A 283 -21.93 10.46 -18.62
N VAL A 284 -20.94 11.35 -18.69
CA VAL A 284 -20.54 12.02 -19.93
C VAL A 284 -19.88 11.02 -20.89
N THR A 285 -19.02 10.13 -20.40
CA THR A 285 -18.40 9.08 -21.22
C THR A 285 -19.44 8.09 -21.77
N ALA A 286 -20.48 7.80 -21.00
CA ALA A 286 -21.60 6.99 -21.46
C ALA A 286 -22.50 7.71 -22.48
N HIS A 287 -22.42 9.03 -22.64
CA HIS A 287 -23.31 9.76 -23.54
C HIS A 287 -22.78 9.76 -25.00
N PRO A 288 -23.49 9.15 -25.97
CA PRO A 288 -23.01 9.00 -27.35
C PRO A 288 -22.86 10.32 -28.12
N GLY A 289 -23.54 11.39 -27.68
CA GLY A 289 -23.39 12.74 -28.23
C GLY A 289 -22.21 13.54 -27.67
N ALA A 290 -21.61 13.10 -26.57
CA ALA A 290 -20.45 13.77 -25.96
C ALA A 290 -19.13 13.32 -26.62
N SER A 291 -18.10 14.16 -26.53
CA SER A 291 -16.78 13.90 -27.11
C SER A 291 -15.86 13.13 -26.16
N VAL A 292 -16.13 13.09 -24.86
CA VAL A 292 -15.25 12.49 -23.84
C VAL A 292 -14.93 11.02 -24.12
N ASN A 293 -15.90 10.25 -24.60
CA ASN A 293 -15.65 8.86 -25.02
C ASN A 293 -14.54 8.77 -26.08
N LYS A 294 -14.43 9.74 -26.98
CA LYS A 294 -13.36 9.78 -28.00
C LYS A 294 -12.01 10.17 -27.39
N TRP A 295 -11.99 11.12 -26.46
CA TRP A 295 -10.76 11.53 -25.76
C TRP A 295 -10.13 10.36 -25.01
N LEU A 296 -10.97 9.51 -24.39
CA LEU A 296 -10.54 8.34 -23.63
C LEU A 296 -10.45 7.05 -24.45
N ALA A 297 -10.71 7.11 -25.76
CA ALA A 297 -10.64 5.95 -26.65
C ALA A 297 -9.37 6.02 -27.51
N ASN A 298 -8.33 5.31 -27.07
CA ASN A 298 -7.11 5.09 -27.85
C ASN A 298 -6.60 3.65 -27.63
N PRO A 299 -5.69 3.14 -28.48
CA PRO A 299 -5.21 1.76 -28.38
C PRO A 299 -4.55 1.43 -27.04
N VAL A 300 -3.79 2.37 -26.46
CA VAL A 300 -3.09 2.19 -25.18
C VAL A 300 -4.10 2.03 -24.04
N PHE A 301 -5.03 2.96 -23.90
CA PHE A 301 -6.10 2.91 -22.92
C PHE A 301 -7.02 1.70 -23.11
N SER A 302 -7.30 1.30 -24.35
CA SER A 302 -8.06 0.06 -24.58
C SER A 302 -7.27 -1.17 -24.15
N TRP A 303 -5.96 -1.20 -24.36
CA TRP A 303 -5.12 -2.33 -23.95
C TRP A 303 -5.02 -2.43 -22.42
N ILE A 304 -4.73 -1.32 -21.74
CA ILE A 304 -4.63 -1.26 -20.27
C ILE A 304 -6.01 -1.53 -19.67
N GLY A 305 -7.06 -0.83 -20.10
CA GLY A 305 -8.41 -0.95 -19.54
C GLY A 305 -9.03 -2.36 -19.67
N LYS A 306 -8.71 -3.11 -20.73
CA LYS A 306 -9.13 -4.52 -20.87
C LYS A 306 -8.42 -5.45 -19.89
N ARG A 307 -7.25 -5.05 -19.40
CA ARG A 307 -6.38 -5.80 -18.48
C ARG A 307 -6.35 -5.22 -17.07
N SER A 308 -7.09 -4.14 -16.82
CA SER A 308 -7.03 -3.42 -15.54
C SER A 308 -7.32 -4.34 -14.35
N TYR A 309 -8.13 -5.39 -14.54
CA TYR A 309 -8.36 -6.42 -13.53
C TYR A 309 -7.10 -7.21 -13.20
N GLY A 310 -6.42 -7.78 -14.20
CA GLY A 310 -5.15 -8.48 -14.02
C GLY A 310 -4.06 -7.57 -13.48
N ILE A 311 -3.93 -6.36 -14.04
CA ILE A 311 -2.95 -5.36 -13.57
C ILE A 311 -3.18 -5.06 -12.08
N TYR A 312 -4.41 -4.79 -11.68
CA TYR A 312 -4.75 -4.59 -10.27
C TYR A 312 -4.44 -5.82 -9.42
N LEU A 313 -4.76 -7.03 -9.89
CA LEU A 313 -4.49 -8.28 -9.17
C LEU A 313 -3.00 -8.50 -8.90
N TYR A 314 -2.14 -8.31 -9.90
CA TYR A 314 -0.72 -8.67 -9.78
C TYR A 314 0.16 -7.56 -9.21
N GLN A 315 -0.31 -6.30 -9.15
CA GLN A 315 0.52 -5.17 -8.75
C GLN A 315 1.19 -5.35 -7.37
N PHE A 316 0.40 -5.69 -6.33
CA PHE A 316 0.91 -5.83 -4.95
C PHE A 316 1.83 -7.03 -4.77
N PRO A 317 1.46 -8.25 -5.21
CA PRO A 317 2.38 -9.39 -5.13
C PRO A 317 3.72 -9.12 -5.80
N VAL A 318 3.71 -8.45 -6.96
CA VAL A 318 4.97 -8.08 -7.64
C VAL A 318 5.76 -7.09 -6.79
N MET A 319 5.14 -6.02 -6.31
CA MET A 319 5.79 -5.02 -5.44
C MET A 319 6.40 -5.68 -4.20
N ILE A 320 5.59 -6.38 -3.41
CA ILE A 320 6.03 -7.01 -2.15
C ILE A 320 7.13 -8.04 -2.38
N PHE A 321 7.01 -8.90 -3.40
CA PHE A 321 8.04 -9.91 -3.65
C PHE A 321 9.34 -9.32 -4.19
N TYR A 322 9.26 -8.22 -4.95
CA TYR A 322 10.41 -7.49 -5.45
C TYR A 322 11.14 -6.76 -4.31
N GLU A 323 10.41 -5.96 -3.53
CA GLU A 323 10.96 -5.17 -2.42
C GLU A 323 11.54 -6.05 -1.31
N ALA A 324 11.01 -7.27 -1.13
CA ALA A 324 11.57 -8.26 -0.19
C ALA A 324 12.88 -8.92 -0.66
N LYS A 325 13.36 -8.65 -1.88
CA LYS A 325 14.63 -9.17 -2.41
C LYS A 325 15.61 -8.09 -2.84
N VAL A 326 15.13 -6.89 -3.10
CA VAL A 326 15.96 -5.76 -3.54
C VAL A 326 16.13 -4.79 -2.38
N ALA A 327 17.35 -4.71 -1.86
CA ALA A 327 17.75 -3.70 -0.89
C ALA A 327 18.08 -2.37 -1.57
N ASN A 328 18.03 -1.27 -0.81
CA ASN A 328 18.43 0.07 -1.21
C ASN A 328 17.67 0.63 -2.43
N ILE A 329 16.35 0.40 -2.46
CA ILE A 329 15.48 0.82 -3.57
C ILE A 329 15.51 2.34 -3.76
N ALA A 330 15.72 3.08 -2.67
CA ALA A 330 15.80 4.54 -2.67
C ALA A 330 16.98 5.08 -3.48
N ASP A 331 18.03 4.30 -3.73
CA ASP A 331 19.19 4.76 -4.49
C ASP A 331 18.84 4.93 -5.98
N HIS A 332 17.99 4.06 -6.53
CA HIS A 332 17.66 4.02 -7.97
C HIS A 332 16.13 3.92 -8.18
N VAL A 333 15.37 4.82 -7.55
CA VAL A 333 13.88 4.79 -7.52
C VAL A 333 13.25 4.61 -8.91
N LEU A 334 13.70 5.36 -9.91
CA LEU A 334 13.13 5.30 -11.27
C LEU A 334 13.37 3.94 -11.93
N LEU A 335 14.59 3.39 -11.81
CA LEU A 335 14.93 2.09 -12.38
C LEU A 335 14.04 1.00 -11.78
N HIS A 336 13.96 0.91 -10.46
CA HIS A 336 13.13 -0.08 -9.76
C HIS A 336 11.64 0.10 -10.08
N THR A 337 11.17 1.34 -10.20
CA THR A 337 9.79 1.64 -10.62
C THR A 337 9.49 1.08 -12.01
N LEU A 338 10.39 1.31 -12.98
CA LEU A 338 10.23 0.81 -14.35
C LEU A 338 10.29 -0.72 -14.43
N ILE A 339 11.16 -1.35 -13.63
CA ILE A 339 11.23 -2.82 -13.54
C ILE A 339 9.91 -3.38 -13.01
N GLU A 340 9.40 -2.86 -11.90
CA GLU A 340 8.15 -3.36 -11.31
C GLU A 340 6.95 -3.13 -12.22
N ILE A 341 6.81 -1.95 -12.84
CA ILE A 341 5.76 -1.69 -13.85
C ILE A 341 5.87 -2.71 -14.99
N SER A 342 7.08 -2.97 -15.48
CA SER A 342 7.30 -3.94 -16.56
C SER A 342 6.88 -5.35 -16.15
N LEU A 343 7.27 -5.79 -14.95
CA LEU A 343 6.87 -7.09 -14.39
C LEU A 343 5.35 -7.20 -14.26
N ILE A 344 4.69 -6.18 -13.70
CA ILE A 344 3.22 -6.13 -13.56
C ILE A 344 2.55 -6.27 -14.92
N LEU A 345 2.99 -5.49 -15.92
CA LEU A 345 2.40 -5.50 -17.25
C LEU A 345 2.63 -6.82 -17.98
N ILE A 346 3.83 -7.41 -17.88
CA ILE A 346 4.17 -8.70 -18.50
C ILE A 346 3.34 -9.82 -17.87
N ILE A 347 3.33 -9.94 -16.54
CA ILE A 347 2.58 -10.97 -15.82
C ILE A 347 1.09 -10.83 -16.11
N SER A 348 0.57 -9.61 -16.11
CA SER A 348 -0.83 -9.34 -16.44
C SER A 348 -1.18 -9.70 -17.88
N GLU A 349 -0.29 -9.45 -18.85
CA GLU A 349 -0.50 -9.87 -20.25
C GLU A 349 -0.56 -11.39 -20.37
N LEU A 350 0.40 -12.10 -19.73
CA LEU A 350 0.47 -13.55 -19.76
C LEU A 350 -0.77 -14.17 -19.11
N SER A 351 -1.16 -13.69 -17.93
CA SER A 351 -2.41 -14.10 -17.26
C SER A 351 -3.62 -13.85 -18.14
N TYR A 352 -3.73 -12.65 -18.72
CA TYR A 352 -4.87 -12.28 -19.55
C TYR A 352 -5.02 -13.20 -20.77
N ARG A 353 -3.91 -13.51 -21.46
CA ARG A 353 -3.90 -14.35 -22.67
C ARG A 353 -4.14 -15.82 -22.38
N TYR A 354 -3.47 -16.36 -21.35
CA TYR A 354 -3.35 -17.81 -21.15
C TYR A 354 -4.26 -18.35 -20.05
N ILE A 355 -4.69 -17.51 -19.12
CA ILE A 355 -5.52 -17.92 -17.96
C ILE A 355 -6.91 -17.29 -18.06
N GLU A 356 -7.01 -15.97 -17.96
CA GLU A 356 -8.29 -15.26 -17.81
C GLU A 356 -9.20 -15.44 -19.03
N ARG A 357 -8.71 -15.11 -20.24
CA ARG A 357 -9.53 -15.15 -21.45
C ARG A 357 -9.96 -16.58 -21.85
N PRO A 358 -9.08 -17.61 -21.80
CA PRO A 358 -9.49 -18.98 -22.08
C PRO A 358 -10.51 -19.51 -21.06
N LEU A 359 -10.23 -19.35 -19.76
CA LEU A 359 -11.10 -19.87 -18.69
C LEU A 359 -12.42 -19.11 -18.58
N ALA A 360 -12.47 -17.84 -19.01
CA ALA A 360 -13.74 -17.10 -19.10
C ALA A 360 -14.67 -17.63 -20.19
N ARG A 361 -14.12 -18.26 -21.24
CA ARG A 361 -14.87 -18.83 -22.36
C ARG A 361 -15.07 -20.34 -22.24
N PHE A 362 -14.35 -20.98 -21.32
CA PHE A 362 -14.42 -22.42 -21.10
C PHE A 362 -15.82 -22.86 -20.65
N ASP A 363 -16.25 -24.02 -21.14
CA ASP A 363 -17.47 -24.68 -20.69
C ASP A 363 -17.16 -25.63 -19.53
N TYR A 364 -17.40 -25.17 -18.31
CA TYR A 364 -17.13 -25.92 -17.09
C TYR A 364 -18.00 -27.18 -16.94
N GLY A 365 -19.08 -27.34 -17.73
CA GLY A 365 -19.79 -28.61 -17.81
C GLY A 365 -18.94 -29.74 -18.41
N GLN A 366 -17.92 -29.39 -19.22
CA GLN A 366 -17.01 -30.34 -19.85
C GLN A 366 -15.76 -30.62 -19.01
N THR A 367 -15.64 -30.06 -17.80
CA THR A 367 -14.43 -30.19 -16.96
C THR A 367 -14.03 -31.66 -16.76
N ILE A 368 -14.99 -32.52 -16.40
CA ILE A 368 -14.73 -33.96 -16.17
C ILE A 368 -14.22 -34.64 -17.45
N GLN A 369 -14.81 -34.31 -18.61
CA GLN A 369 -14.39 -34.88 -19.90
C GLN A 369 -12.99 -34.41 -20.30
N VAL A 370 -12.67 -33.14 -20.07
CA VAL A 370 -11.34 -32.58 -20.33
C VAL A 370 -10.30 -33.24 -19.44
N VAL A 371 -10.58 -33.35 -18.13
CA VAL A 371 -9.68 -34.02 -17.16
C VAL A 371 -9.48 -35.48 -17.52
N LYS A 372 -10.56 -36.25 -17.80
CA LYS A 372 -10.44 -37.64 -18.29
C LYS A 372 -9.62 -37.72 -19.57
N GLY A 373 -9.85 -36.81 -20.51
CA GLY A 373 -9.10 -36.71 -21.76
C GLY A 373 -7.61 -36.43 -21.59
N TRP A 374 -7.18 -35.88 -20.46
CA TRP A 374 -5.75 -35.70 -20.16
C TRP A 374 -5.06 -37.01 -19.80
N PHE A 375 -5.73 -37.89 -19.06
CA PHE A 375 -5.20 -39.20 -18.70
C PHE A 375 -5.15 -40.17 -19.89
N THR A 376 -6.01 -39.98 -20.90
CA THR A 376 -6.08 -40.86 -22.08
C THR A 376 -5.21 -40.44 -23.27
N LYS A 377 -4.76 -39.18 -23.35
CA LYS A 377 -3.88 -38.71 -24.45
C LYS A 377 -2.42 -39.18 -24.27
N PRO A 378 -1.63 -39.38 -25.35
CA PRO A 378 -0.20 -39.73 -25.24
C PRO A 378 0.61 -38.69 -24.45
N ILE A 379 1.69 -39.11 -23.78
CA ILE A 379 2.56 -38.26 -22.95
C ILE A 379 3.17 -37.09 -23.77
N ILE A 380 3.50 -37.33 -25.04
CA ILE A 380 4.05 -36.34 -25.99
C ILE A 380 2.90 -35.57 -26.67
N SER A 381 2.14 -34.78 -25.90
CA SER A 381 1.21 -33.80 -26.47
C SER A 381 1.62 -32.39 -26.06
N LYS A 382 1.42 -31.40 -26.94
CA LYS A 382 1.81 -29.98 -26.71
C LYS A 382 1.23 -29.36 -25.42
N GLN A 383 0.25 -30.01 -24.77
CA GLN A 383 -0.41 -29.53 -23.56
C GLN A 383 0.11 -30.18 -22.27
N LYS A 384 0.71 -31.37 -22.34
CA LYS A 384 1.20 -32.11 -21.15
C LYS A 384 2.44 -31.56 -20.45
N PRO A 385 3.42 -30.85 -21.09
CA PRO A 385 4.61 -30.39 -20.35
C PRO A 385 4.28 -29.36 -19.27
N TRP A 386 3.14 -28.68 -19.34
CA TRP A 386 2.71 -27.69 -18.35
C TRP A 386 1.89 -28.27 -17.19
N VAL A 387 1.42 -29.53 -17.31
CA VAL A 387 0.58 -30.17 -16.30
C VAL A 387 1.38 -30.51 -15.04
N ILE A 388 2.56 -31.11 -15.20
CA ILE A 388 3.42 -31.48 -14.07
C ILE A 388 3.85 -30.23 -13.27
N PRO A 389 4.41 -29.17 -13.88
CA PRO A 389 4.70 -27.93 -13.17
C PRO A 389 3.47 -27.30 -12.51
N GLY A 390 2.31 -27.33 -13.18
CA GLY A 390 1.05 -26.83 -12.62
C GLY A 390 0.60 -27.59 -11.38
N ILE A 391 0.64 -28.92 -11.40
CA ILE A 391 0.31 -29.78 -10.25
C ILE A 391 1.31 -29.51 -9.12
N LEU A 392 2.61 -29.49 -9.42
CA LEU A 392 3.64 -29.23 -8.43
C LEU A 392 3.44 -27.88 -7.76
N MET A 393 3.14 -26.83 -8.52
CA MET A 393 2.84 -25.50 -8.01
C MET A 393 1.62 -25.50 -7.07
N VAL A 394 0.54 -26.22 -7.44
CA VAL A 394 -0.64 -26.38 -6.58
C VAL A 394 -0.29 -27.14 -5.30
N LEU A 395 0.50 -28.21 -5.38
CA LEU A 395 0.93 -28.98 -4.22
C LEU A 395 1.79 -28.13 -3.27
N ILE A 396 2.71 -27.33 -3.80
CA ILE A 396 3.54 -26.41 -3.01
C ILE A 396 2.67 -25.35 -2.34
N ALA A 397 1.74 -24.73 -3.08
CA ALA A 397 0.78 -23.79 -2.50
C ALA A 397 -0.07 -24.44 -1.40
N LEU A 398 -0.49 -25.70 -1.59
CA LEU A 398 -1.26 -26.46 -0.61
C LEU A 398 -0.43 -26.76 0.64
N VAL A 399 0.84 -27.15 0.48
CA VAL A 399 1.77 -27.32 1.61
C VAL A 399 1.83 -26.03 2.42
N GLY A 400 2.13 -24.90 1.77
CA GLY A 400 2.14 -23.60 2.44
C GLY A 400 0.82 -23.26 3.12
N PHE A 401 -0.31 -23.52 2.48
CA PHE A 401 -1.64 -23.26 3.03
C PHE A 401 -1.95 -24.12 4.28
N VAL A 402 -1.56 -25.40 4.26
CA VAL A 402 -1.78 -26.34 5.36
C VAL A 402 -0.82 -26.07 6.51
N THR A 403 0.45 -25.78 6.21
CA THR A 403 1.47 -25.49 7.23
C THR A 403 1.46 -24.04 7.68
N ALA A 404 0.69 -23.16 7.01
CA ALA A 404 0.59 -21.75 7.34
C ALA A 404 0.19 -21.59 8.81
N PRO A 405 1.06 -20.98 9.63
CA PRO A 405 0.72 -20.72 11.01
C PRO A 405 -0.32 -19.61 11.11
N LYS A 406 -1.03 -19.60 12.23
CA LYS A 406 -1.99 -18.55 12.58
C LYS A 406 -1.40 -17.72 13.71
N ASN A 407 -1.23 -16.43 13.47
CA ASN A 407 -0.65 -15.49 14.43
C ASN A 407 0.69 -15.99 15.02
N SER A 408 1.49 -16.73 14.25
CA SER A 408 2.84 -17.07 14.70
C SER A 408 3.73 -15.87 14.55
N VAL A 409 4.60 -15.72 15.52
CA VAL A 409 5.70 -14.77 15.50
C VAL A 409 6.99 -15.56 15.47
N THR A 410 7.97 -15.13 14.66
CA THR A 410 9.32 -15.70 14.69
C THR A 410 9.96 -15.49 16.07
N ALA A 411 11.07 -16.17 16.37
CA ALA A 411 11.78 -15.96 17.63
C ALA A 411 12.20 -14.49 17.79
N ASP A 412 12.68 -13.87 16.72
CA ASP A 412 13.08 -12.46 16.73
C ASP A 412 11.88 -11.51 16.77
N GLN A 413 10.78 -11.82 16.07
CA GLN A 413 9.53 -11.05 16.24
C GLN A 413 8.96 -11.17 17.66
N LYS A 414 9.09 -12.32 18.31
CA LYS A 414 8.66 -12.51 19.70
C LYS A 414 9.53 -11.69 20.65
N LYS A 415 10.84 -11.64 20.44
CA LYS A 415 11.75 -10.77 21.18
C LYS A 415 11.41 -9.30 20.95
N LEU A 416 11.24 -8.90 19.70
CA LEU A 416 10.85 -7.54 19.33
C LEU A 416 9.50 -7.14 19.96
N GLN A 417 8.48 -8.01 19.92
CA GLN A 417 7.19 -7.72 20.57
C GLN A 417 7.29 -7.63 22.09
N ALA A 418 8.09 -8.49 22.72
CA ALA A 418 8.34 -8.41 24.15
C ALA A 418 9.04 -7.10 24.51
N GLN A 419 10.05 -6.71 23.72
CA GLN A 419 10.77 -5.45 23.84
C GLN A 419 9.82 -4.26 23.65
N ILE A 420 9.00 -4.24 22.60
CA ILE A 420 7.99 -3.18 22.37
C ILE A 420 7.01 -3.07 23.54
N ALA A 421 6.51 -4.20 24.05
CA ALA A 421 5.58 -4.20 25.17
C ALA A 421 6.22 -3.67 26.46
N GLU A 422 7.46 -4.06 26.74
CA GLU A 422 8.25 -3.55 27.86
C GLU A 422 8.54 -2.05 27.68
N SER A 423 9.05 -1.64 26.53
CA SER A 423 9.31 -0.26 26.17
C SER A 423 8.06 0.62 26.27
N LYS A 424 6.90 0.12 25.84
CA LYS A 424 5.61 0.83 25.97
C LYS A 424 5.22 1.02 27.43
N ARG A 425 5.34 -0.01 28.26
CA ARG A 425 5.13 0.12 29.72
C ARG A 425 6.09 1.15 30.32
N LEU A 426 7.38 1.10 29.96
CA LEU A 426 8.38 2.04 30.48
C LEU A 426 8.14 3.48 30.02
N ALA A 427 7.68 3.67 28.78
CA ALA A 427 7.26 4.95 28.23
C ALA A 427 6.05 5.50 29.01
N GLU A 428 5.00 4.69 29.20
CA GLU A 428 3.84 5.06 30.02
C GLU A 428 4.22 5.39 31.48
N GLU A 429 5.18 4.67 32.07
CA GLU A 429 5.73 5.00 33.39
C GLU A 429 6.49 6.32 33.42
N SER A 430 7.29 6.60 32.38
CA SER A 430 8.05 7.85 32.30
C SER A 430 7.15 9.09 32.26
N GLN A 431 5.92 8.93 31.78
CA GLN A 431 4.90 9.99 31.73
C GLN A 431 4.20 10.20 33.09
N LYS A 432 4.29 9.26 34.03
CA LYS A 432 3.61 9.33 35.33
C LYS A 432 4.38 10.15 36.40
N ASN A 433 5.52 10.75 36.06
CA ASN A 433 6.37 11.52 36.99
C ASN A 433 6.73 10.72 38.28
N GLU A 434 6.86 9.39 38.21
CA GLU A 434 7.48 8.65 39.31
C GLU A 434 8.99 8.87 39.23
N ASP A 435 9.52 9.72 40.12
CA ASP A 435 10.96 9.90 40.30
C ASP A 435 11.60 8.53 40.55
N ASN A 436 12.32 8.02 39.55
CA ASN A 436 13.19 6.87 39.75
C ASN A 436 14.29 7.32 40.72
N ASN A 437 14.22 6.86 41.98
CA ASN A 437 15.12 7.23 43.08
C ASN A 437 16.62 6.93 42.85
N SER A 438 17.01 6.37 41.70
CA SER A 438 18.41 6.22 41.32
C SER A 438 18.90 7.47 40.58
N ASN A 439 19.49 8.40 41.34
CA ASN A 439 20.09 9.63 40.81
C ASN A 439 21.44 9.41 40.11
N THR A 440 21.92 8.17 40.01
CA THR A 440 23.24 7.84 39.46
C THR A 440 23.14 6.83 38.34
N VAL A 441 23.66 7.22 37.17
CA VAL A 441 23.93 6.31 36.05
C VAL A 441 25.19 5.51 36.37
N ASP A 442 25.05 4.19 36.43
CA ASP A 442 26.14 3.29 36.79
C ASP A 442 27.24 3.24 35.72
N GLN A 443 28.47 2.95 36.13
CA GLN A 443 29.61 2.84 35.21
C GLN A 443 29.38 1.76 34.15
N ALA A 444 28.70 0.66 34.49
CA ALA A 444 28.34 -0.40 33.54
C ALA A 444 27.45 0.11 32.39
N VAL A 445 26.54 1.03 32.68
CA VAL A 445 25.67 1.67 31.68
C VAL A 445 26.50 2.58 30.76
N LEU A 446 27.43 3.33 31.34
CA LEU A 446 28.34 4.17 30.56
C LEU A 446 29.25 3.34 29.64
N ASP A 447 29.78 2.23 30.15
CA ASP A 447 30.63 1.32 29.37
C ASP A 447 29.82 0.65 28.25
N LYS A 448 28.56 0.25 28.51
CA LYS A 448 27.64 -0.33 27.51
C LYS A 448 27.48 0.57 26.27
N TYR A 449 27.41 1.88 26.47
CA TYR A 449 27.26 2.86 25.38
C TYR A 449 28.54 3.61 25.04
N GLY A 450 29.70 3.21 25.59
CA GLY A 450 30.99 3.83 25.31
C GLY A 450 31.10 5.31 25.74
N LEU A 451 30.40 5.71 26.79
CA LEU A 451 30.33 7.09 27.30
C LEU A 451 31.29 7.35 28.47
N THR A 452 31.70 8.60 28.62
CA THR A 452 32.56 9.03 29.74
C THR A 452 31.74 9.32 31.00
N ALA A 453 32.40 9.27 32.17
CA ALA A 453 31.79 9.73 33.44
C ALA A 453 31.30 11.19 33.38
N LYS A 454 31.97 12.06 32.60
CA LYS A 454 31.53 13.45 32.39
C LYS A 454 30.22 13.51 31.61
N GLN A 455 30.07 12.69 30.57
CA GLN A 455 28.82 12.55 29.83
C GLN A 455 27.73 11.96 30.72
N GLY A 456 28.02 10.93 31.52
CA GLY A 456 27.08 10.36 32.49
C GLY A 456 26.50 11.39 33.47
N LYS A 457 27.36 12.26 34.03
CA LYS A 457 26.90 13.37 34.90
C LYS A 457 26.02 14.40 34.19
N LYS A 458 26.21 14.60 32.88
CA LYS A 458 25.33 15.46 32.08
C LYS A 458 24.00 14.75 31.79
N ALA A 459 24.03 13.47 31.44
CA ALA A 459 22.85 12.65 31.16
C ALA A 459 21.88 12.63 32.36
N GLN A 460 22.42 12.47 33.59
CA GLN A 460 21.65 12.52 34.83
C GLN A 460 20.85 13.82 35.04
N LYS A 461 21.33 14.94 34.48
CA LYS A 461 20.73 16.27 34.66
C LYS A 461 19.86 16.69 33.48
N LEU A 462 19.96 16.01 32.35
CA LEU A 462 19.27 16.41 31.13
C LEU A 462 17.77 16.07 31.25
N GLU A 463 16.93 17.10 31.16
CA GLU A 463 15.49 16.92 30.99
C GLU A 463 15.20 16.74 29.50
N LEU A 464 14.86 15.51 29.13
CA LEU A 464 14.73 15.07 27.75
C LEU A 464 13.31 14.56 27.49
N THR A 465 12.69 14.97 26.39
CA THR A 465 11.52 14.27 25.84
C THR A 465 11.94 13.55 24.57
N ALA A 466 11.84 12.22 24.55
CA ALA A 466 12.06 11.39 23.39
C ALA A 466 10.70 11.08 22.73
N PHE A 467 10.45 11.62 21.55
CA PHE A 467 9.19 11.52 20.84
C PHE A 467 9.39 10.82 19.50
N GLY A 468 8.59 9.81 19.15
CA GLY A 468 8.79 9.18 17.85
C GLY A 468 7.90 8.00 17.50
N ASP A 469 8.35 7.26 16.50
CA ASP A 469 7.70 6.06 16.01
C ASP A 469 8.22 4.78 16.71
N SER A 470 8.06 3.62 16.08
CA SER A 470 8.46 2.33 16.65
C SER A 470 9.96 2.27 16.95
N VAL A 471 10.82 2.92 16.15
CA VAL A 471 12.27 2.91 16.41
C VAL A 471 12.61 3.70 17.67
N MET A 472 11.92 4.82 17.92
CA MET A 472 12.08 5.57 19.16
C MET A 472 11.52 4.81 20.36
N LEU A 473 10.37 4.13 20.18
CA LEU A 473 9.80 3.27 21.20
C LEU A 473 10.74 2.13 21.58
N ASP A 474 11.40 1.50 20.61
CA ASP A 474 12.38 0.44 20.86
C ASP A 474 13.56 0.92 21.72
N ALA A 475 13.94 2.20 21.60
CA ALA A 475 14.99 2.84 22.38
C ALA A 475 14.56 3.23 23.81
N ALA A 476 13.28 3.11 24.18
CA ALA A 476 12.75 3.61 25.46
C ALA A 476 13.48 3.02 26.68
N THR A 477 13.79 1.72 26.64
CA THR A 477 14.48 1.02 27.73
C THR A 477 15.88 1.59 27.94
N ASP A 478 16.68 1.65 26.87
CA ASP A 478 18.05 2.13 26.91
C ASP A 478 18.14 3.63 27.21
N LEU A 479 17.19 4.43 26.72
CA LEU A 479 17.06 5.85 27.07
C LEU A 479 16.75 6.05 28.55
N LYS A 480 15.83 5.27 29.13
CA LYS A 480 15.47 5.37 30.56
C LYS A 480 16.62 4.90 31.47
N GLU A 481 17.41 3.93 31.02
CA GLU A 481 18.62 3.46 31.72
C GLU A 481 19.68 4.58 31.82
N LEU A 482 19.86 5.36 30.76
CA LEU A 482 20.90 6.39 30.67
C LEU A 482 20.45 7.80 31.12
N TYR A 483 19.18 8.14 30.92
CA TYR A 483 18.59 9.45 31.20
C TYR A 483 17.46 9.31 32.23
N PRO A 484 17.74 9.40 33.54
CA PRO A 484 16.74 9.18 34.59
C PRO A 484 15.51 10.09 34.51
N LYS A 485 15.65 11.27 33.88
CA LYS A 485 14.60 12.29 33.71
C LYS A 485 13.95 12.29 32.32
N VAL A 486 14.20 11.26 31.50
CA VAL A 486 13.61 11.19 30.16
C VAL A 486 12.10 10.91 30.25
N VAL A 487 11.33 11.63 29.45
CA VAL A 487 9.97 11.26 29.09
C VAL A 487 10.01 10.63 27.71
N VAL A 488 9.52 9.40 27.56
CA VAL A 488 9.42 8.74 26.26
C VAL A 488 7.95 8.69 25.84
N ASP A 489 7.69 9.13 24.61
CA ASP A 489 6.38 9.02 23.97
C ASP A 489 6.59 8.52 22.53
N GLY A 490 6.45 7.21 22.36
CA GLY A 490 6.58 6.54 21.07
C GLY A 490 5.43 5.58 20.82
N ASP A 491 5.03 5.41 19.56
CA ASP A 491 3.99 4.43 19.21
C ASP A 491 4.28 3.74 17.87
N VAL A 492 3.86 2.49 17.77
CA VAL A 492 4.07 1.67 16.57
C VAL A 492 3.26 2.24 15.41
N GLY A 493 3.90 2.44 14.26
CA GLY A 493 3.24 3.01 13.08
C GLY A 493 3.02 4.52 13.16
N ARG A 494 3.48 5.22 14.22
CA ARG A 494 3.29 6.67 14.32
C ARG A 494 3.83 7.40 13.11
N GLN A 495 3.05 8.34 12.62
CA GLN A 495 3.34 9.17 11.46
C GLN A 495 3.55 10.61 11.89
N LEU A 496 4.44 11.33 11.19
CA LEU A 496 4.75 12.73 11.51
C LEU A 496 3.50 13.61 11.44
N TYR A 497 2.71 13.49 10.38
CA TYR A 497 1.54 14.34 10.16
C TYR A 497 0.43 14.16 11.21
N ALA A 498 0.42 13.05 11.94
CA ALA A 498 -0.55 12.76 13.00
C ALA A 498 -0.02 13.14 14.39
N SER A 499 1.21 13.65 14.50
CA SER A 499 1.93 13.78 15.76
C SER A 499 1.65 15.09 16.51
N GLU A 500 1.20 16.15 15.85
CA GLU A 500 0.97 17.47 16.47
C GLU A 500 0.05 17.41 17.70
N PRO A 501 -1.13 16.73 17.68
CA PRO A 501 -1.99 16.65 18.86
C PRO A 501 -1.33 15.98 20.07
N TYR A 502 -0.45 14.99 19.84
CA TYR A 502 0.26 14.29 20.91
C TYR A 502 1.34 15.18 21.54
N ILE A 503 2.04 15.98 20.73
CA ILE A 503 3.02 16.96 21.23
C ILE A 503 2.33 18.03 22.08
N GLU A 504 1.19 18.56 21.61
CA GLU A 504 0.41 19.53 22.38
C GLU A 504 -0.15 18.94 23.68
N GLU A 505 -0.49 17.66 23.70
CA GLU A 505 -0.90 16.98 24.92
C GLU A 505 0.25 16.84 25.93
N LEU A 506 1.45 16.43 25.48
CA LEU A 506 2.65 16.40 26.33
C LEU A 506 2.98 17.78 26.90
N LYS A 507 2.79 18.84 26.11
CA LYS A 507 2.98 20.23 26.53
C LYS A 507 1.99 20.63 27.62
N LYS A 508 0.70 20.31 27.47
CA LYS A 508 -0.34 20.55 28.49
C LYS A 508 -0.05 19.82 29.80
N GLN A 509 0.50 18.62 29.72
CA GLN A 509 0.86 17.80 30.87
C GLN A 509 2.22 18.16 31.50
N ASN A 510 2.91 19.18 30.97
CA ASN A 510 4.26 19.57 31.39
C ASN A 510 5.31 18.44 31.26
N LEU A 511 5.08 17.55 30.29
CA LEU A 511 5.93 16.42 29.94
C LEU A 511 6.86 16.73 28.74
N LEU A 512 6.57 17.78 27.98
CA LEU A 512 7.42 18.27 26.89
C LEU A 512 8.54 19.18 27.42
N LYS A 513 9.71 18.57 27.71
CA LYS A 513 10.92 19.19 28.27
C LYS A 513 11.61 20.14 27.26
N ASP A 514 12.63 20.87 27.74
CA ASP A 514 13.36 21.86 26.93
C ASP A 514 14.24 21.24 25.84
N THR A 515 14.65 19.98 26.01
CA THR A 515 15.36 19.21 25.00
C THR A 515 14.45 18.10 24.48
N VAL A 516 14.28 18.05 23.16
CA VAL A 516 13.40 17.08 22.49
C VAL A 516 14.20 16.28 21.49
N LEU A 517 14.18 14.95 21.64
CA LEU A 517 14.72 14.00 20.67
C LEU A 517 13.57 13.45 19.84
N ILE A 518 13.67 13.52 18.52
CA ILE A 518 12.63 13.10 17.58
C ILE A 518 13.13 11.96 16.70
N GLY A 519 12.35 10.88 16.64
CA GLY A 519 12.56 9.77 15.70
C GLY A 519 11.28 9.52 14.91
N LEU A 520 11.05 10.32 13.87
CA LEU A 520 9.89 10.21 12.98
C LEU A 520 10.34 10.23 11.52
N GLY A 521 9.70 9.39 10.71
CA GLY A 521 9.92 9.28 9.27
C GLY A 521 10.13 7.85 8.78
N THR A 522 10.31 6.91 9.72
CA THR A 522 10.44 5.48 9.42
C THR A 522 9.18 4.98 8.71
N ASN A 523 8.03 5.44 9.21
CA ASN A 523 6.73 4.93 8.77
C ASN A 523 6.12 5.63 7.55
N GLY A 524 6.77 6.65 7.01
CA GLY A 524 6.20 7.37 5.87
C GLY A 524 6.91 8.68 5.58
N ALA A 525 6.74 9.12 4.34
CA ALA A 525 7.16 10.45 3.93
C ALA A 525 6.25 11.53 4.52
N PHE A 526 6.79 12.74 4.62
CA PHE A 526 6.07 13.93 5.07
C PHE A 526 6.47 15.15 4.25
N SER A 527 5.65 16.19 4.26
CA SER A 527 5.94 17.47 3.60
C SER A 527 6.62 18.45 4.55
N GLU A 528 7.27 19.46 3.96
CA GLU A 528 7.80 20.61 4.70
C GLU A 528 6.74 21.27 5.59
N SER A 529 5.51 21.46 5.10
CA SER A 529 4.43 22.05 5.89
C SER A 529 4.04 21.23 7.12
N GLN A 530 4.12 19.90 7.02
CA GLN A 530 3.85 19.01 8.16
C GLN A 530 4.99 19.09 9.18
N PHE A 531 6.23 19.15 8.70
CA PHE A 531 7.40 19.37 9.55
C PHE A 531 7.34 20.74 10.26
N ASP A 532 6.96 21.80 9.55
CA ASP A 532 6.81 23.15 10.08
C ASP A 532 5.75 23.21 11.19
N SER A 533 4.63 22.47 11.05
CA SER A 533 3.60 22.39 12.11
C SER A 533 4.17 21.73 13.38
N ILE A 534 4.96 20.66 13.24
CA ILE A 534 5.63 20.00 14.37
C ILE A 534 6.63 20.96 15.04
N MET A 535 7.50 21.62 14.27
CA MET A 535 8.43 22.60 14.84
C MET A 535 7.71 23.76 15.53
N SER A 536 6.58 24.21 14.99
CA SER A 536 5.75 25.25 15.63
C SER A 536 5.18 24.79 16.97
N ALA A 537 4.71 23.55 17.07
CA ALA A 537 4.20 22.98 18.32
C ALA A 537 5.30 22.87 19.40
N LEU A 538 6.51 22.50 18.99
CA LEU A 538 7.70 22.39 19.85
C LEU A 538 8.20 23.75 20.35
N GLY A 539 8.06 24.81 19.55
CA GLY A 539 8.50 26.17 19.87
C GLY A 539 10.03 26.30 19.92
N ASP A 540 10.55 27.10 20.84
CA ASP A 540 11.99 27.45 20.93
C ASP A 540 12.87 26.36 21.59
N ARG A 541 12.32 25.17 21.82
CA ARG A 541 13.02 24.04 22.44
C ARG A 541 14.20 23.59 21.58
N LYS A 542 15.21 22.96 22.21
CA LYS A 542 16.32 22.34 21.48
C LYS A 542 15.86 21.01 20.91
N VAL A 543 15.81 20.90 19.59
CA VAL A 543 15.32 19.71 18.88
C VAL A 543 16.51 18.94 18.31
N TYR A 544 16.55 17.64 18.57
CA TYR A 544 17.47 16.70 17.97
C TYR A 544 16.66 15.71 17.17
N TRP A 545 16.93 15.54 15.88
CA TRP A 545 16.12 14.67 15.03
C TRP A 545 16.99 13.57 14.42
N VAL A 546 16.59 12.32 14.60
CA VAL A 546 17.29 11.16 14.06
C VAL A 546 16.78 10.87 12.65
N ASN A 547 17.68 10.88 11.65
CA ASN A 547 17.31 10.49 10.30
C ASN A 547 17.09 8.96 10.19
N VAL A 548 16.49 8.51 9.08
CA VAL A 548 15.87 7.19 9.03
C VAL A 548 16.64 6.21 8.14
N ARG A 549 16.65 4.93 8.54
CA ARG A 549 17.16 3.82 7.73
C ARG A 549 16.04 2.81 7.52
N VAL A 550 15.55 2.73 6.29
CA VAL A 550 14.44 1.88 5.86
C VAL A 550 14.72 1.39 4.43
N PRO A 551 15.71 0.51 4.22
CA PRO A 551 16.35 0.27 2.92
C PRO A 551 15.40 -0.32 1.85
N THR A 552 14.30 -0.92 2.28
CA THR A 552 13.26 -1.48 1.40
C THR A 552 12.23 -0.43 0.98
N LYS A 553 12.30 0.81 1.46
CA LYS A 553 11.30 1.85 1.21
C LYS A 553 11.83 2.96 0.33
N ARG A 554 11.01 3.33 -0.65
CA ARG A 554 11.35 4.29 -1.71
C ARG A 554 11.53 5.71 -1.20
N TRP A 555 10.87 6.07 -0.12
CA TRP A 555 10.88 7.42 0.43
C TRP A 555 12.05 7.71 1.39
N GLN A 556 12.88 6.72 1.73
CA GLN A 556 13.97 6.90 2.70
C GLN A 556 14.85 8.11 2.34
N ASN A 557 15.29 8.20 1.09
CA ASN A 557 16.18 9.26 0.65
C ASN A 557 15.44 10.61 0.56
N ASP A 558 14.17 10.61 0.17
CA ASP A 558 13.33 11.83 0.18
C ASP A 558 13.17 12.38 1.62
N VAL A 559 12.91 11.50 2.59
CA VAL A 559 12.80 11.86 4.01
C VAL A 559 14.12 12.38 4.55
N ASN A 560 15.23 11.67 4.33
CA ASN A 560 16.55 12.08 4.83
C ASN A 560 17.01 13.40 4.19
N ALA A 561 16.73 13.61 2.90
CA ALA A 561 17.02 14.88 2.23
C ALA A 561 16.19 16.03 2.79
N LEU A 562 14.89 15.80 3.03
CA LEU A 562 14.03 16.80 3.67
C LEU A 562 14.53 17.12 5.08
N LEU A 563 14.84 16.13 5.91
CA LEU A 563 15.40 16.34 7.25
C LEU A 563 16.69 17.19 7.22
N ALA A 564 17.60 16.89 6.28
CA ALA A 564 18.82 17.66 6.09
C ALA A 564 18.56 19.10 5.62
N GLN A 565 17.52 19.33 4.81
CA GLN A 565 17.07 20.67 4.43
C GLN A 565 16.48 21.41 5.64
N MET A 566 15.63 20.76 6.43
CA MET A 566 14.97 21.37 7.58
C MET A 566 15.98 21.73 8.70
N ALA A 567 17.01 20.92 8.90
CA ALA A 567 18.11 21.22 9.82
C ALA A 567 18.91 22.48 9.43
N LYS A 568 18.87 22.91 8.16
CA LYS A 568 19.44 24.19 7.72
C LYS A 568 18.48 25.36 7.91
N LYS A 569 17.18 25.09 8.02
CA LYS A 569 16.11 26.09 8.15
C LYS A 569 15.89 26.51 9.61
N TYR A 570 16.05 25.58 10.55
CA TYR A 570 15.76 25.79 11.97
C TYR A 570 17.04 25.81 12.81
N ASP A 571 17.36 26.96 13.42
CA ASP A 571 18.57 27.13 14.25
C ASP A 571 18.55 26.29 15.53
N ASN A 572 17.36 25.94 16.03
CA ASN A 572 17.16 25.11 17.21
C ASN A 572 17.10 23.60 16.88
N LEU A 573 17.35 23.19 15.63
CA LEU A 573 17.30 21.80 15.18
C LEU A 573 18.71 21.26 14.87
N THR A 574 19.05 20.13 15.48
CA THR A 574 20.27 19.36 15.18
C THR A 574 19.90 18.00 14.60
N LEU A 575 20.42 17.67 13.42
CA LEU A 575 20.24 16.35 12.81
C LEU A 575 21.25 15.35 13.40
N ILE A 576 20.76 14.17 13.78
CA ILE A 576 21.56 13.01 14.18
C ILE A 576 21.57 12.03 13.00
N ASP A 577 22.77 11.75 12.48
CA ASP A 577 22.96 10.98 11.26
C ASP A 577 23.06 9.47 11.52
N TRP A 578 21.94 8.87 11.93
CA TRP A 578 21.81 7.43 12.10
C TRP A 578 21.90 6.66 10.78
N TYR A 579 21.40 7.24 9.69
CA TYR A 579 21.40 6.62 8.37
C TYR A 579 22.82 6.25 7.94
N ASP A 580 23.72 7.24 7.78
CA ASP A 580 25.08 6.95 7.31
C ASP A 580 25.87 6.15 8.34
N TYR A 581 25.65 6.40 9.64
CA TYR A 581 26.32 5.67 10.73
C TYR A 581 25.99 4.17 10.75
N SER A 582 24.77 3.79 10.36
CA SER A 582 24.29 2.41 10.42
C SER A 582 24.22 1.72 9.05
N ASN A 583 24.40 2.45 7.94
CA ASN A 583 24.07 1.95 6.61
C ASN A 583 24.83 0.67 6.21
N SER A 584 26.10 0.59 6.60
CA SER A 584 27.00 -0.55 6.35
C SER A 584 26.82 -1.74 7.30
N HIS A 585 25.91 -1.66 8.28
CA HIS A 585 25.79 -2.61 9.38
C HIS A 585 24.43 -3.32 9.38
N ASN A 586 24.17 -4.19 8.40
CA ASN A 586 22.94 -4.98 8.35
C ASN A 586 22.75 -5.90 9.58
N ASP A 587 23.86 -6.31 10.19
CA ASP A 587 23.95 -7.12 11.40
C ASP A 587 23.49 -6.39 12.67
N TRP A 588 23.32 -5.06 12.62
CA TRP A 588 22.78 -4.26 13.74
C TRP A 588 21.26 -4.26 13.81
N PHE A 589 20.58 -4.92 12.87
CA PHE A 589 19.14 -4.85 12.72
C PHE A 589 18.51 -6.24 12.82
N TYR A 590 17.22 -6.27 13.14
CA TYR A 590 16.41 -7.48 12.97
C TYR A 590 16.19 -7.79 11.48
N ASP A 591 15.50 -8.89 11.18
CA ASP A 591 15.21 -9.35 9.82
C ASP A 591 14.49 -8.30 8.94
N ASP A 592 13.78 -7.35 9.56
CA ASP A 592 13.11 -6.28 8.83
C ASP A 592 14.05 -5.16 8.34
N GLN A 593 15.31 -5.16 8.79
CA GLN A 593 16.34 -4.17 8.44
C GLN A 593 15.98 -2.73 8.80
N VAL A 594 15.03 -2.54 9.74
CA VAL A 594 14.55 -1.23 10.21
C VAL A 594 14.79 -1.09 11.70
N HIS A 595 14.37 -2.08 12.50
CA HIS A 595 14.49 -2.01 13.95
C HIS A 595 15.88 -2.51 14.39
N PRO A 596 16.65 -1.70 15.16
CA PRO A 596 17.93 -2.14 15.69
C PRO A 596 17.75 -3.31 16.66
N ASN A 597 18.60 -4.32 16.54
CA ASN A 597 18.69 -5.40 17.53
C ASN A 597 19.48 -4.90 18.76
N PRO A 598 19.66 -5.71 19.83
CA PRO A 598 20.35 -5.24 21.04
C PRO A 598 21.78 -4.72 20.82
N GLU A 599 22.48 -5.17 19.77
CA GLU A 599 23.80 -4.61 19.43
C GLU A 599 23.67 -3.28 18.71
N GLY A 600 22.79 -3.21 17.69
CA GLY A 600 22.50 -1.96 17.00
C GLY A 600 21.96 -0.87 17.91
N MET A 601 21.19 -1.22 18.94
CA MET A 601 20.64 -0.27 19.90
C MET A 601 21.75 0.38 20.75
N LYS A 602 22.83 -0.33 21.09
CA LYS A 602 23.99 0.28 21.76
C LYS A 602 24.60 1.39 20.90
N HIS A 603 24.73 1.13 19.61
CA HIS A 603 25.25 2.08 18.63
C HIS A 603 24.30 3.26 18.40
N TYR A 604 23.00 3.01 18.34
CA TYR A 604 21.96 4.04 18.25
C TYR A 604 22.05 5.00 19.45
N ILE A 605 22.06 4.46 20.66
CA ILE A 605 22.12 5.25 21.90
C ILE A 605 23.46 5.96 22.04
N HIS A 606 24.57 5.33 21.64
CA HIS A 606 25.88 5.97 21.60
C HIS A 606 25.87 7.24 20.73
N LEU A 607 25.41 7.11 19.48
CA LEU A 607 25.36 8.23 18.53
C LEU A 607 24.46 9.36 19.02
N VAL A 608 23.26 9.03 19.50
CA VAL A 608 22.31 9.99 20.07
C VAL A 608 22.94 10.72 21.26
N SER A 609 23.57 9.98 22.17
CA SER A 609 24.15 10.53 23.39
C SER A 609 25.39 11.38 23.11
N GLU A 610 26.22 11.00 22.13
CA GLU A 610 27.39 11.78 21.73
C GLU A 610 26.96 13.17 21.23
N THR A 611 25.89 13.25 20.45
CA THR A 611 25.34 14.52 19.96
C THR A 611 24.67 15.33 21.08
N LEU A 612 23.83 14.71 21.92
CA LEU A 612 23.13 15.39 23.03
C LEU A 612 24.10 15.94 24.10
N LEU A 613 25.13 15.18 24.44
CA LEU A 613 26.04 15.47 25.56
C LEU A 613 27.34 16.16 25.13
N GLY A 614 27.60 16.19 23.82
CA GLY A 614 28.80 16.69 23.18
C GLY A 614 29.90 15.62 23.06
N LYS A 615 30.66 15.70 21.96
CA LYS A 615 31.79 14.81 21.65
C LYS A 615 32.89 14.90 22.70
N ASP A 616 33.48 13.76 23.03
CA ASP A 616 34.72 13.72 23.79
C ASP A 616 35.90 14.00 22.86
N LYS A 617 36.52 15.17 23.03
CA LYS A 617 37.71 15.57 22.24
C LYS A 617 38.96 14.75 22.58
N THR A 618 38.90 13.81 23.54
CA THR A 618 40.06 13.00 23.96
C THR A 618 40.14 11.60 23.33
N LYS A 619 39.10 11.11 22.64
CA LYS A 619 39.21 9.94 21.76
C LYS A 619 39.52 10.40 20.33
N LYS A 620 40.78 10.29 19.92
CA LYS A 620 41.13 10.26 18.49
C LYS A 620 40.32 9.15 17.84
N THR A 621 39.59 9.51 16.79
CA THR A 621 38.88 8.62 15.89
C THR A 621 39.83 7.51 15.42
N VAL A 622 39.52 6.26 15.75
CA VAL A 622 40.01 5.12 14.96
C VAL A 622 39.04 5.00 13.79
N SER A 623 39.25 5.84 12.77
CA SER A 623 38.59 5.73 11.47
C SER A 623 39.66 5.58 10.41
N SER A 624 39.63 4.44 9.72
CA SER A 624 40.15 4.20 8.38
C SER A 624 41.62 4.59 8.12
N GLU A 625 42.56 3.74 8.53
CA GLU A 625 43.69 3.48 7.63
C GLU A 625 43.17 2.57 6.51
N SER A 626 43.04 3.17 5.34
CA SER A 626 42.95 2.44 4.08
C SER A 626 44.08 1.43 4.00
N THR A 627 43.75 0.13 4.01
CA THR A 627 44.59 -0.89 3.38
C THR A 627 44.69 -0.57 1.89
N GLN A 628 45.64 0.30 1.55
CA GLN A 628 46.26 0.33 0.23
C GLN A 628 47.06 -0.98 0.13
N ASN A 629 46.43 -2.00 -0.46
CA ASN A 629 47.17 -3.15 -0.97
C ASN A 629 48.01 -2.67 -2.15
N ASP A 630 49.26 -2.30 -1.86
CA ASP A 630 50.33 -2.25 -2.86
C ASP A 630 50.61 -3.68 -3.32
N THR A 631 49.87 -4.15 -4.32
CA THR A 631 50.33 -5.23 -5.19
C THR A 631 51.42 -4.67 -6.10
N ASN A 632 52.63 -4.59 -5.55
CA ASN A 632 53.85 -4.35 -6.32
C ASN A 632 54.22 -5.68 -7.01
N THR A 633 53.57 -5.97 -8.14
CA THR A 633 53.98 -7.06 -9.01
C THR A 633 55.27 -6.67 -9.72
N ASN A 634 56.35 -7.28 -9.24
CA ASN A 634 57.67 -7.37 -9.82
C ASN A 634 57.60 -7.72 -11.32
N SER A 635 57.68 -6.72 -12.20
CA SER A 635 57.85 -6.94 -13.65
C SER A 635 59.33 -7.22 -13.92
N GLY A 636 59.67 -8.50 -13.90
CA GLY A 636 60.91 -9.00 -14.46
C GLY A 636 60.96 -8.75 -15.97
N SER A 637 62.09 -8.21 -16.41
CA SER A 637 62.52 -8.07 -17.78
C SER A 637 62.43 -9.40 -18.54
N VAL A 638 61.63 -9.45 -19.61
CA VAL A 638 61.98 -10.22 -20.81
C VAL A 638 61.50 -9.43 -22.03
N ALA A 639 62.48 -8.95 -22.79
CA ALA A 639 62.30 -8.44 -24.13
C ALA A 639 61.88 -9.58 -25.07
N SER A 640 60.86 -9.36 -25.89
CA SER A 640 60.77 -10.01 -27.20
C SER A 640 60.15 -9.06 -28.21
N SER A 641 61.04 -8.51 -29.03
CA SER A 641 60.76 -7.80 -30.27
C SER A 641 59.90 -8.63 -31.22
N ALA A 642 58.80 -8.06 -31.71
CA ALA A 642 58.24 -8.42 -33.00
C ALA A 642 58.89 -7.52 -34.05
N ASN A 643 59.83 -8.07 -34.82
CA ASN A 643 60.10 -7.57 -36.16
C ASN A 643 60.41 -8.76 -37.06
N GLY A 644 59.80 -8.75 -38.23
CA GLY A 644 59.69 -9.91 -39.10
C GLY A 644 60.91 -10.21 -39.96
N ASN A 645 60.66 -11.21 -40.80
CA ASN A 645 61.43 -11.75 -41.93
C ASN A 645 62.52 -12.77 -41.64
N GLY A 646 62.36 -13.92 -42.32
CA GLY A 646 63.26 -15.05 -42.33
C GLY A 646 64.48 -14.87 -43.23
N SER A 647 65.37 -15.85 -43.17
CA SER A 647 66.17 -16.22 -44.34
C SER A 647 65.28 -17.07 -45.25
N THR A 648 65.51 -17.04 -46.55
CA THR A 648 65.19 -18.23 -47.34
C THR A 648 66.46 -18.70 -47.98
N GLU A 649 67.27 -19.35 -47.14
CA GLU A 649 68.14 -20.50 -47.39
C GLU A 649 68.51 -21.12 -46.04
#